data_AF-T4VQ09-F1
#
_entry.id   AF-T4VQ09-F1
#
_cell.length_a   1.000
_cell.length_b   1.000
_cell.length_c   1.000
_cell.angle_alpha   90.00
_cell.angle_beta   90.00
_cell.angle_gamma   90.00
#
_symmetry.space_group_name_H-M   'P 1'
#
loop_
_entity.id
_entity.type
_entity.pdbx_description
1 polymer ?
#
loop_
_entity_poly.entity_id
_entity_poly.type
_entity_poly.pdbx_seq_one_letter_code
_entity_poly.pdbx_strand_id
1 'polypeptide(L)'
;MRYIYETIKFNESLPVNIFIHEVDVVQSHWHESIEILLVANGEVDLLVDGKKYNLQEDDLIIINSKEIHSIKSEKNNIVIAIQIDLSSFNDLYEDIDKINLNCKSFEYTKDDKRFILIRKILSEITYNYLKQSNGYNIKINSLLNELVYILINRFKNSTKTKTENKNYKHLDRLNRVISHMQKNYKEDITLNNISSMEYLSPQYFSKFFEKHMGVNFLAYLNSIRLEHAMKDLLNTDYNITDIALNNGFANTKSFTNLFKNTYKETPSNYRKKFCNINEIKNSKTDRGINYLEINENNQIDFIFKYLKGQEDAKGLEIIDKVENVVHVDASKTIKSINNTWKNLITIGKAKEGLMKDVQEHLIEIQSKIGFKYIRFHGIFDDSMMVYDEKNNNPSFNFTYIDKLFDFLLSINLKPFVELGFMPSKLALNTNKSIFYTKSVISEPKDIKLWNLLVENFIRHCVNKYGFEEVSSWYFEVWNEPDIDSVFGFNKEEYYNEFFKETYNTIKSVNSNFKVGGPSILGYNILKNNWLEIYLNYCIENNCIPDFITFHSYPVEYLDRSVTEYLLNNELKICISKNVNYLSVVINKIKEILKRFKLENTSIYMTEWNSTPSHRDLTNDTLYKASYITKNIIENLDKLDGFGYWAATDLLEEFRIDEDLFHGGLGLILNNGIKKSAFYAYELLNKLGDKLIDIGDCYIVTKQFDTYQIMIYNYCHFDNIYSRGDISQISKIDRYNVFKNIEKNITINLKNIESGEYLFKEYKISKEHGSSFDTWVNMGSPDYLDEEDVAYINNSSMIEIKKYKKYINNDYIINANLEPHEVKFYTIKPKY
;
A
#
# COMPACT_ATOMS: atom_id res chain seq x y z
N MET A 1 -43.00 -11.08 8.81
CA MET A 1 -41.59 -10.70 8.61
C MET A 1 -41.10 -11.36 7.34
N ARG A 2 -40.33 -10.65 6.51
CA ARG A 2 -39.66 -11.19 5.32
C ARG A 2 -38.29 -11.65 5.79
N TYR A 3 -37.96 -12.92 5.55
CA TYR A 3 -36.65 -13.49 5.86
C TYR A 3 -35.94 -13.70 4.53
N ILE A 4 -34.71 -13.23 4.41
CA ILE A 4 -33.93 -13.33 3.16
C ILE A 4 -33.00 -14.54 3.28
N TYR A 5 -32.89 -15.35 2.23
CA TYR A 5 -31.86 -16.39 2.16
C TYR A 5 -30.56 -15.78 1.67
N GLU A 6 -29.46 -16.02 2.39
CA GLU A 6 -28.12 -15.65 1.94
C GLU A 6 -27.43 -16.84 1.27
N THR A 7 -26.90 -16.60 0.07
CA THR A 7 -26.04 -17.58 -0.61
C THR A 7 -24.60 -17.30 -0.22
N ILE A 8 -23.99 -18.21 0.54
CA ILE A 8 -22.59 -18.09 0.95
C ILE A 8 -21.69 -18.74 -0.11
N LYS A 9 -20.71 -17.98 -0.60
CA LYS A 9 -19.66 -18.45 -1.51
C LYS A 9 -18.35 -18.54 -0.73
N PHE A 10 -17.84 -19.75 -0.53
CA PHE A 10 -16.55 -19.98 0.11
C PHE A 10 -15.40 -19.85 -0.89
N ASN A 11 -14.20 -19.56 -0.39
CA ASN A 11 -12.97 -19.65 -1.19
C ASN A 11 -12.76 -21.12 -1.61
N GLU A 12 -12.40 -21.37 -2.87
CA GLU A 12 -12.18 -22.72 -3.41
C GLU A 12 -11.18 -23.57 -2.59
N SER A 13 -10.31 -22.93 -1.82
CA SER A 13 -9.27 -23.59 -1.02
C SER A 13 -9.55 -23.66 0.49
N LEU A 14 -10.64 -23.04 0.98
CA LEU A 14 -10.97 -22.96 2.40
C LEU A 14 -12.49 -22.99 2.66
N PRO A 15 -13.02 -23.90 3.50
CA PRO A 15 -14.44 -23.98 3.83
C PRO A 15 -14.86 -22.94 4.90
N VAL A 16 -14.23 -21.75 4.88
CA VAL A 16 -14.45 -20.69 5.85
C VAL A 16 -14.43 -19.32 5.18
N ASN A 17 -15.39 -18.47 5.58
CA ASN A 17 -15.39 -17.04 5.31
C ASN A 17 -15.25 -16.30 6.63
N ILE A 18 -14.44 -15.24 6.64
CA ILE A 18 -14.20 -14.43 7.82
C ILE A 18 -14.52 -12.99 7.48
N PHE A 19 -15.43 -12.42 8.26
CA PHE A 19 -15.77 -11.01 8.21
C PHE A 19 -15.41 -10.40 9.55
N ILE A 20 -14.74 -9.26 9.48
CA ILE A 20 -14.61 -8.36 10.62
C ILE A 20 -15.45 -7.16 10.19
N HIS A 21 -16.42 -6.73 11.00
CA HIS A 21 -17.27 -5.60 10.66
C HIS A 21 -17.75 -4.82 11.88
N GLU A 22 -18.07 -3.55 11.67
CA GLU A 22 -18.89 -2.74 12.60
C GLU A 22 -20.34 -2.91 12.16
N VAL A 23 -21.22 -3.18 13.11
CA VAL A 23 -22.62 -3.49 12.83
C VAL A 23 -23.53 -2.36 13.24
N ASP A 24 -24.18 -1.73 12.26
CA ASP A 24 -25.37 -0.91 12.50
C ASP A 24 -26.62 -1.80 12.48
N VAL A 25 -26.96 -2.34 11.30
CA VAL A 25 -28.14 -3.20 11.12
C VAL A 25 -27.88 -4.24 10.03
N VAL A 26 -27.84 -5.51 10.43
CA VAL A 26 -27.93 -6.66 9.52
C VAL A 26 -29.37 -7.17 9.54
N GLN A 27 -30.01 -7.23 8.37
CA GLN A 27 -31.42 -7.63 8.27
C GLN A 27 -31.63 -9.12 8.56
N SER A 28 -32.86 -9.51 8.92
CA SER A 28 -33.19 -10.90 9.23
C SER A 28 -32.99 -11.85 8.05
N HIS A 29 -32.15 -12.86 8.26
CA HIS A 29 -31.76 -13.79 7.23
C HIS A 29 -31.35 -15.16 7.76
N TRP A 30 -31.05 -16.08 6.84
CA TRP A 30 -30.58 -17.42 7.15
C TRP A 30 -29.73 -17.96 5.99
N HIS A 31 -28.83 -18.90 6.31
CA HIS A 31 -27.94 -19.57 5.36
C HIS A 31 -27.66 -21.02 5.80
N GLU A 32 -27.00 -21.82 4.96
CA GLU A 32 -26.74 -23.24 5.23
C GLU A 32 -25.47 -23.51 6.05
N SER A 33 -24.57 -22.53 6.15
CA SER A 33 -23.36 -22.62 6.99
C SER A 33 -23.68 -22.39 8.46
N ILE A 34 -22.81 -22.85 9.36
CA ILE A 34 -22.82 -22.31 10.73
C ILE A 34 -22.13 -20.94 10.72
N GLU A 35 -22.55 -20.06 11.61
CA GLU A 35 -21.90 -18.76 11.80
C GLU A 35 -21.50 -18.60 13.27
N ILE A 36 -20.23 -18.26 13.49
CA ILE A 36 -19.71 -17.93 14.82
C ILE A 36 -19.57 -16.42 14.89
N LEU A 37 -20.29 -15.80 15.82
CA LEU A 37 -20.14 -14.38 16.12
C LEU A 37 -19.30 -14.23 17.39
N LEU A 38 -18.25 -13.42 17.32
CA LEU A 38 -17.44 -12.98 18.46
C LEU A 38 -17.45 -11.46 18.52
N VAL A 39 -17.94 -10.89 19.62
CA VAL A 39 -17.87 -9.44 19.88
C VAL A 39 -16.47 -9.12 20.38
N ALA A 40 -15.64 -8.57 19.50
CA ALA A 40 -14.27 -8.20 19.80
C ALA A 40 -14.19 -6.93 20.66
N ASN A 41 -15.10 -5.98 20.43
CA ASN A 41 -15.23 -4.75 21.18
C ASN A 41 -16.69 -4.24 21.13
N GLY A 42 -17.13 -3.58 22.20
CA GLY A 42 -18.46 -2.99 22.28
C GLY A 42 -19.56 -4.01 22.60
N GLU A 43 -20.77 -3.74 22.13
CA GLU A 43 -21.93 -4.60 22.33
C GLU A 43 -22.86 -4.61 21.11
N VAL A 44 -23.59 -5.71 20.93
CA VAL A 44 -24.58 -5.88 19.86
C VAL A 44 -25.83 -6.61 20.36
N ASP A 45 -26.98 -6.24 19.79
CA ASP A 45 -28.24 -6.96 19.98
C ASP A 45 -28.43 -7.97 18.85
N LEU A 46 -28.49 -9.24 19.20
CA LEU A 46 -28.70 -10.36 18.30
C LEU A 46 -30.10 -10.94 18.49
N LEU A 47 -30.82 -11.16 17.40
CA LEU A 47 -32.06 -11.94 17.38
C LEU A 47 -31.77 -13.25 16.66
N VAL A 48 -32.02 -14.40 17.29
CA VAL A 48 -31.95 -15.74 16.65
C VAL A 48 -33.24 -16.51 16.93
N ASP A 49 -33.96 -16.92 15.89
CA ASP A 49 -35.24 -17.62 15.95
C ASP A 49 -36.25 -17.00 16.94
N GLY A 50 -36.29 -15.66 16.96
CA GLY A 50 -37.19 -14.88 17.81
C GLY A 50 -36.72 -14.67 19.26
N LYS A 51 -35.60 -15.27 19.67
CA LYS A 51 -34.95 -15.01 20.96
C LYS A 51 -33.95 -13.87 20.83
N LYS A 52 -34.02 -12.91 21.74
CA LYS A 52 -33.08 -11.78 21.81
C LYS A 52 -31.93 -12.13 22.75
N TYR A 53 -30.72 -11.80 22.33
CA TYR A 53 -29.50 -11.86 23.10
C TYR A 53 -28.82 -10.50 23.00
N ASN A 54 -28.25 -10.02 24.11
CA ASN A 54 -27.40 -8.85 24.12
C ASN A 54 -25.98 -9.36 24.38
N LEU A 55 -25.10 -9.25 23.39
CA LEU A 55 -23.74 -9.75 23.45
C LEU A 55 -22.81 -8.60 23.80
N GLN A 56 -21.94 -8.84 24.78
CA GLN A 56 -20.96 -7.88 25.27
C GLN A 56 -19.56 -8.26 24.77
N GLU A 57 -18.58 -7.40 25.01
CA GLU A 57 -17.18 -7.70 24.69
C GLU A 57 -16.73 -9.06 25.27
N ASP A 58 -16.04 -9.83 24.42
CA ASP A 58 -15.58 -11.21 24.59
C ASP A 58 -16.67 -12.28 24.48
N ASP A 59 -17.94 -11.90 24.29
CA ASP A 59 -19.00 -12.86 24.08
C ASP A 59 -18.95 -13.48 22.68
N LEU A 60 -19.16 -14.80 22.65
CA LEU A 60 -19.30 -15.57 21.43
C LEU A 60 -20.53 -16.45 21.44
N ILE A 61 -21.15 -16.58 20.27
CA ILE A 61 -22.29 -17.44 20.02
C ILE A 61 -22.13 -18.16 18.68
N ILE A 62 -22.59 -19.41 18.62
CA ILE A 62 -22.80 -20.12 17.36
C ILE A 62 -24.27 -20.03 16.96
N ILE A 63 -24.48 -19.59 15.74
CA ILE A 63 -25.73 -19.64 15.01
C ILE A 63 -25.70 -20.88 14.13
N ASN A 64 -26.65 -21.78 14.32
CA ASN A 64 -26.68 -23.05 13.59
C ASN A 64 -27.17 -22.83 12.15
N SER A 65 -26.85 -23.80 11.29
CA SER A 65 -27.39 -23.87 9.93
C SER A 65 -28.91 -23.69 9.95
N LYS A 66 -29.42 -22.82 9.08
CA LYS A 66 -30.85 -22.51 8.90
C LYS A 66 -31.54 -21.80 10.06
N GLU A 67 -30.82 -21.33 11.08
CA GLU A 67 -31.38 -20.45 12.10
C GLU A 67 -31.55 -19.03 11.54
N ILE A 68 -32.75 -18.46 11.70
CA ILE A 68 -33.03 -17.11 11.24
C ILE A 68 -32.43 -16.14 12.25
N HIS A 69 -31.58 -15.23 11.80
CA HIS A 69 -30.93 -14.27 12.66
C HIS A 69 -30.80 -12.86 12.08
N SER A 70 -30.63 -11.88 12.96
CA SER A 70 -30.33 -10.48 12.63
C SER A 70 -29.51 -9.83 13.75
N ILE A 71 -28.64 -8.90 13.38
CA ILE A 71 -27.77 -8.17 14.31
C ILE A 71 -28.10 -6.68 14.21
N LYS A 72 -28.13 -6.00 15.35
CA LYS A 72 -28.28 -4.54 15.41
C LYS A 72 -27.37 -3.96 16.49
N SER A 73 -26.86 -2.75 16.26
CA SER A 73 -26.29 -1.93 17.31
C SER A 73 -26.52 -0.45 17.04
N GLU A 74 -26.57 0.32 18.11
CA GLU A 74 -26.56 1.79 18.08
C GLU A 74 -25.28 2.35 18.74
N LYS A 75 -24.33 1.46 19.07
CA LYS A 75 -23.07 1.77 19.74
C LYS A 75 -21.89 1.27 18.91
N ASN A 76 -20.72 1.87 19.11
CA ASN A 76 -19.47 1.39 18.51
C ASN A 76 -19.26 -0.08 18.87
N ASN A 77 -19.00 -0.90 17.85
CA ASN A 77 -18.78 -2.32 18.01
C ASN A 77 -17.83 -2.86 16.94
N ILE A 78 -17.15 -3.94 17.27
CA ILE A 78 -16.37 -4.73 16.32
C ILE A 78 -16.78 -6.20 16.51
N VAL A 79 -17.31 -6.80 15.46
CA VAL A 79 -17.75 -8.19 15.44
C VAL A 79 -16.92 -8.97 14.44
N ILE A 80 -16.42 -10.13 14.87
CA ILE A 80 -15.87 -11.15 13.97
C ILE A 80 -17.00 -12.15 13.68
N ALA A 81 -17.41 -12.26 12.43
CA ALA A 81 -18.30 -13.31 11.94
C ALA A 81 -17.50 -14.33 11.13
N ILE A 82 -17.51 -15.58 11.58
CA ILE A 82 -16.82 -16.70 10.92
C ILE A 82 -17.88 -17.68 10.46
N GLN A 83 -18.09 -17.73 9.15
CA GLN A 83 -18.98 -18.70 8.52
C GLN A 83 -18.18 -19.94 8.16
N ILE A 84 -18.67 -21.13 8.53
CA ILE A 84 -18.00 -22.41 8.27
C ILE A 84 -18.96 -23.35 7.54
N ASP A 85 -18.50 -23.89 6.42
CA ASP A 85 -19.18 -25.00 5.76
C ASP A 85 -18.84 -26.31 6.47
N LEU A 86 -19.75 -26.77 7.35
CA LEU A 86 -19.58 -28.07 8.00
C LEU A 86 -19.68 -29.23 7.01
N SER A 87 -20.35 -29.08 5.86
CA SER A 87 -20.50 -30.18 4.90
C SER A 87 -19.16 -30.63 4.31
N SER A 88 -18.16 -29.74 4.28
CA SER A 88 -16.78 -30.03 3.92
C SER A 88 -16.07 -31.01 4.86
N PHE A 89 -16.65 -31.33 6.03
CA PHE A 89 -16.11 -32.30 7.00
C PHE A 89 -16.87 -33.64 7.01
N ASN A 90 -17.82 -33.85 6.09
CA ASN A 90 -18.64 -35.08 6.05
C ASN A 90 -17.81 -36.36 5.89
N ASP A 91 -16.66 -36.29 5.22
CA ASP A 91 -15.75 -37.44 5.06
C ASP A 91 -15.10 -37.85 6.40
N LEU A 92 -15.01 -36.91 7.36
CA LEU A 92 -14.41 -37.13 8.68
C LEU A 92 -15.47 -37.45 9.75
N TYR A 93 -16.69 -36.92 9.59
CA TYR A 93 -17.79 -37.12 10.51
C TYR A 93 -19.13 -37.10 9.77
N GLU A 94 -19.79 -38.27 9.71
CA GLU A 94 -21.07 -38.42 9.01
C GLU A 94 -22.16 -37.51 9.61
N ASP A 95 -22.96 -36.87 8.75
CA ASP A 95 -24.07 -35.99 9.11
C ASP A 95 -23.65 -34.80 9.99
N ILE A 96 -22.41 -34.33 9.86
CA ILE A 96 -21.90 -33.20 10.64
C ILE A 96 -22.67 -31.90 10.34
N ASP A 97 -23.12 -31.71 9.11
CA ASP A 97 -23.93 -30.57 8.67
C ASP A 97 -25.32 -30.52 9.33
N LYS A 98 -25.74 -31.61 9.99
CA LYS A 98 -27.03 -31.73 10.69
C LYS A 98 -26.93 -31.56 12.21
N ILE A 99 -25.74 -31.32 12.75
CA ILE A 99 -25.57 -31.16 14.20
C ILE A 99 -26.16 -29.82 14.66
N ASN A 100 -26.67 -29.82 15.90
CA ASN A 100 -27.06 -28.60 16.58
C ASN A 100 -26.11 -28.36 17.77
N LEU A 101 -25.49 -27.19 17.78
CA LEU A 101 -24.49 -26.76 18.75
C LEU A 101 -25.11 -25.71 19.68
N ASN A 102 -25.01 -25.92 21.00
CA ASN A 102 -25.34 -24.90 22.00
C ASN A 102 -24.04 -24.30 22.58
N CYS A 103 -23.42 -23.40 21.81
CA CYS A 103 -22.20 -22.71 22.21
C CYS A 103 -22.51 -21.21 22.40
N LYS A 104 -22.66 -20.79 23.65
CA LYS A 104 -22.97 -19.40 24.07
C LYS A 104 -22.11 -19.06 25.28
N SER A 105 -21.09 -18.21 25.11
CA SER A 105 -20.15 -17.93 26.21
C SER A 105 -20.78 -17.21 27.39
N PHE A 106 -21.76 -16.33 27.14
CA PHE A 106 -22.44 -15.53 28.16
C PHE A 106 -23.33 -16.36 29.12
N GLU A 107 -23.54 -17.65 28.83
CA GLU A 107 -24.16 -18.59 29.79
C GLU A 107 -23.15 -19.12 30.83
N TYR A 108 -21.86 -18.74 30.72
CA TYR A 108 -20.76 -19.22 31.55
C TYR A 108 -19.91 -18.05 32.09
N THR A 109 -18.97 -18.36 32.98
CA THR A 109 -18.01 -17.38 33.49
C THR A 109 -17.01 -16.95 32.41
N LYS A 110 -16.57 -15.68 32.42
CA LYS A 110 -15.60 -15.16 31.43
C LYS A 110 -14.30 -15.96 31.36
N ASP A 111 -13.84 -16.51 32.50
CA ASP A 111 -12.61 -17.32 32.63
C ASP A 111 -12.78 -18.80 32.26
N ASP A 112 -13.91 -19.20 31.69
CA ASP A 112 -14.11 -20.58 31.27
C ASP A 112 -13.12 -20.95 30.17
N LYS A 113 -12.25 -21.92 30.50
CA LYS A 113 -11.13 -22.38 29.67
C LYS A 113 -11.56 -22.80 28.26
N ARG A 114 -12.80 -23.28 28.08
CA ARG A 114 -13.32 -23.68 26.76
C ARG A 114 -13.43 -22.48 25.83
N PHE A 115 -13.98 -21.36 26.33
CA PHE A 115 -14.18 -20.16 25.52
C PHE A 115 -12.89 -19.36 25.36
N ILE A 116 -11.96 -19.42 26.32
CA ILE A 116 -10.59 -18.93 26.12
C ILE A 116 -9.93 -19.64 24.94
N LEU A 117 -10.00 -20.98 24.89
CA LEU A 117 -9.44 -21.77 23.79
C LEU A 117 -10.13 -21.47 22.45
N ILE A 118 -11.46 -21.40 22.41
CA ILE A 118 -12.20 -21.07 21.17
C ILE A 118 -11.80 -19.67 20.68
N ARG A 119 -11.79 -18.64 21.54
CA ARG A 119 -11.38 -17.28 21.15
C ARG A 119 -9.95 -17.25 20.60
N LYS A 120 -9.04 -18.01 21.19
CA LYS A 120 -7.68 -18.19 20.67
C LYS A 120 -7.68 -18.81 19.27
N ILE A 121 -8.37 -19.93 19.05
CA ILE A 121 -8.42 -20.60 17.75
C ILE A 121 -9.04 -19.71 16.68
N LEU A 122 -10.17 -19.04 16.97
CA LEU A 122 -10.81 -18.10 16.04
C LEU A 122 -9.86 -16.94 15.68
N SER A 123 -9.09 -16.47 16.66
CA SER A 123 -8.08 -15.43 16.47
C SER A 123 -6.90 -15.90 15.62
N GLU A 124 -6.41 -17.13 15.82
CA GLU A 124 -5.37 -17.71 14.97
C GLU A 124 -5.86 -17.92 13.53
N ILE A 125 -7.11 -18.39 13.35
CA ILE A 125 -7.74 -18.54 12.03
C ILE A 125 -7.82 -17.18 11.32
N THR A 126 -8.33 -16.17 12.03
CA THR A 126 -8.46 -14.80 11.49
C THR A 126 -7.10 -14.21 11.14
N TYR A 127 -6.11 -14.33 12.04
CA TYR A 127 -4.75 -13.85 11.80
C TYR A 127 -4.12 -14.49 10.55
N ASN A 128 -4.18 -15.83 10.41
CA ASN A 128 -3.62 -16.52 9.26
C ASN A 128 -4.37 -16.18 7.95
N TYR A 129 -5.68 -15.98 8.02
CA TYR A 129 -6.50 -15.58 6.87
C TYR A 129 -6.14 -14.16 6.37
N LEU A 130 -5.80 -13.26 7.29
CA LEU A 130 -5.37 -11.91 6.97
C LEU A 130 -3.91 -11.85 6.52
N LYS A 131 -2.99 -12.54 7.22
CA LYS A 131 -1.55 -12.56 6.91
C LYS A 131 -1.27 -13.25 5.57
N GLN A 132 -1.91 -14.39 5.32
CA GLN A 132 -1.73 -15.24 4.13
C GLN A 132 -0.26 -15.57 3.85
N SER A 133 0.48 -15.98 4.88
CA SER A 133 1.83 -16.53 4.73
C SER A 133 1.81 -17.85 3.94
N ASN A 134 2.98 -18.31 3.50
CA ASN A 134 3.10 -19.59 2.82
C ASN A 134 2.47 -20.73 3.66
N GLY A 135 1.61 -21.54 3.05
CA GLY A 135 0.88 -22.63 3.72
C GLY A 135 -0.26 -22.22 4.67
N TYR A 136 -0.68 -20.95 4.67
CA TYR A 136 -1.75 -20.46 5.57
C TYR A 136 -3.05 -21.27 5.49
N ASN A 137 -3.42 -21.76 4.31
CA ASN A 137 -4.61 -22.59 4.09
C ASN A 137 -4.53 -23.92 4.86
N ILE A 138 -3.35 -24.55 4.92
CA ILE A 138 -3.11 -25.77 5.70
C ILE A 138 -3.25 -25.49 7.19
N LYS A 139 -2.63 -24.40 7.68
CA LYS A 139 -2.73 -23.99 9.08
C LYS A 139 -4.18 -23.67 9.48
N ILE A 140 -4.93 -22.96 8.63
CA ILE A 140 -6.35 -22.69 8.85
C ILE A 140 -7.15 -23.99 8.89
N ASN A 141 -6.96 -24.91 7.95
CA ASN A 141 -7.66 -26.20 7.97
C ASN A 141 -7.32 -27.04 9.21
N SER A 142 -6.07 -27.02 9.68
CA SER A 142 -5.68 -27.65 10.95
C SER A 142 -6.45 -27.05 12.13
N LEU A 143 -6.55 -25.72 12.19
CA LEU A 143 -7.28 -25.02 13.25
C LEU A 143 -8.79 -25.24 13.17
N LEU A 144 -9.36 -25.31 11.97
CA LEU A 144 -10.76 -25.64 11.76
C LEU A 144 -11.07 -27.07 12.24
N ASN A 145 -10.21 -28.04 11.95
CA ASN A 145 -10.37 -29.40 12.48
C ASN A 145 -10.36 -29.43 14.02
N GLU A 146 -9.44 -28.69 14.65
CA GLU A 146 -9.39 -28.57 16.10
C GLU A 146 -10.65 -27.89 16.66
N LEU A 147 -11.09 -26.79 16.05
CA LEU A 147 -12.30 -26.07 16.41
C LEU A 147 -13.52 -27.00 16.32
N VAL A 148 -13.73 -27.64 15.17
CA VAL A 148 -14.86 -28.56 14.94
C VAL A 148 -14.84 -29.72 15.94
N TYR A 149 -13.68 -30.30 16.22
CA TYR A 149 -13.52 -31.32 17.26
C TYR A 149 -13.99 -30.82 18.64
N ILE A 150 -13.57 -29.62 19.05
CA ILE A 150 -14.00 -29.00 20.32
C ILE A 150 -15.51 -28.79 20.33
N LEU A 151 -16.07 -28.25 19.24
CA LEU A 151 -17.50 -27.96 19.12
C LEU A 151 -18.35 -29.22 19.28
N ILE A 152 -18.01 -30.29 18.56
CA ILE A 152 -18.75 -31.56 18.62
C ILE A 152 -18.67 -32.17 20.03
N ASN A 153 -17.51 -32.18 20.66
CA ASN A 153 -17.32 -32.88 21.93
C ASN A 153 -17.80 -32.10 23.16
N ARG A 154 -17.91 -30.76 23.07
CA ARG A 154 -18.23 -29.90 24.21
C ARG A 154 -19.59 -29.21 24.12
N PHE A 155 -20.14 -29.05 22.92
CA PHE A 155 -21.31 -28.20 22.68
C PHE A 155 -22.41 -28.85 21.83
N LYS A 156 -22.24 -30.10 21.36
CA LYS A 156 -23.31 -30.84 20.68
C LYS A 156 -24.48 -31.09 21.63
N ASN A 157 -25.67 -30.64 21.26
CA ASN A 157 -26.89 -30.93 22.00
C ASN A 157 -27.23 -32.42 21.94
N SER A 158 -27.37 -33.07 23.10
CA SER A 158 -27.76 -34.48 23.23
C SER A 158 -29.28 -34.70 23.14
N THR A 159 -30.08 -33.63 23.15
CA THR A 159 -31.55 -33.68 23.16
C THR A 159 -32.12 -33.20 21.82
N LYS A 160 -32.71 -34.12 21.06
CA LYS A 160 -33.62 -33.81 19.94
C LYS A 160 -34.89 -33.14 20.50
N THR A 161 -34.88 -31.85 20.77
CA THR A 161 -36.13 -31.13 21.04
C THR A 161 -36.85 -30.86 19.72
N LYS A 162 -37.77 -31.77 19.36
CA LYS A 162 -38.85 -31.51 18.41
C LYS A 162 -39.75 -30.40 18.98
N THR A 163 -39.40 -29.14 18.77
CA THR A 163 -40.37 -28.05 18.83
C THR A 163 -40.81 -27.73 17.41
N GLU A 164 -41.94 -28.31 16.99
CA GLU A 164 -42.61 -27.99 15.74
C GLU A 164 -43.10 -26.53 15.73
N ASN A 165 -42.21 -25.58 15.52
CA ASN A 165 -42.59 -24.23 15.11
C ASN A 165 -43.10 -24.31 13.66
N LYS A 166 -44.30 -23.78 13.38
CA LYS A 166 -44.89 -23.76 12.01
C LYS A 166 -43.96 -23.12 10.97
N ASN A 167 -43.03 -22.25 11.39
CA ASN A 167 -42.00 -21.67 10.52
C ASN A 167 -40.96 -22.69 10.04
N TYR A 168 -40.60 -23.71 10.85
CA TYR A 168 -39.69 -24.78 10.41
C TYR A 168 -40.31 -25.64 9.31
N LYS A 169 -41.62 -25.89 9.30
CA LYS A 169 -42.26 -26.65 8.19
C LYS A 169 -42.11 -25.96 6.83
N HIS A 170 -42.08 -24.63 6.82
CA HIS A 170 -41.84 -23.85 5.61
C HIS A 170 -40.35 -23.86 5.22
N LEU A 171 -39.44 -23.73 6.18
CA LEU A 171 -38.00 -23.83 5.94
C LEU A 171 -37.58 -25.25 5.49
N ASP A 172 -38.09 -26.31 6.13
CA ASP A 172 -37.85 -27.70 5.73
C ASP A 172 -38.33 -27.97 4.30
N ARG A 173 -39.48 -27.40 3.93
CA ARG A 173 -39.99 -27.45 2.55
C ARG A 173 -39.06 -26.72 1.60
N LEU A 174 -38.63 -25.50 1.93
CA LEU A 174 -37.69 -24.74 1.09
C LEU A 174 -36.37 -25.48 0.95
N ASN A 175 -35.85 -26.08 2.02
CA ASN A 175 -34.61 -26.85 1.99
C ASN A 175 -34.73 -28.06 1.06
N ARG A 176 -35.80 -28.87 1.16
CA ARG A 176 -36.00 -29.98 0.21
C ARG A 176 -36.07 -29.51 -1.24
N VAL A 177 -36.74 -28.38 -1.47
CA VAL A 177 -36.83 -27.76 -2.79
C VAL A 177 -35.46 -27.30 -3.27
N ILE A 178 -34.72 -26.55 -2.47
CA ILE A 178 -33.39 -26.01 -2.81
C ILE A 178 -32.40 -27.14 -3.05
N SER A 179 -32.31 -28.11 -2.13
CA SER A 179 -31.42 -29.27 -2.28
C SER A 179 -31.76 -30.08 -3.53
N HIS A 180 -33.05 -30.23 -3.88
CA HIS A 180 -33.45 -30.88 -5.13
C HIS A 180 -33.02 -30.05 -6.35
N MET A 181 -33.19 -28.72 -6.32
CA MET A 181 -32.78 -27.83 -7.41
C MET A 181 -31.26 -27.83 -7.61
N GLN A 182 -30.48 -27.77 -6.53
CA GLN A 182 -29.01 -27.82 -6.59
C GLN A 182 -28.50 -29.19 -7.05
N LYS A 183 -29.12 -30.30 -6.62
CA LYS A 183 -28.68 -31.65 -7.03
C LYS A 183 -29.01 -31.95 -8.49
N ASN A 184 -30.14 -31.44 -8.99
CA ASN A 184 -30.71 -31.83 -10.29
C ASN A 184 -30.76 -30.66 -11.30
N TYR A 185 -30.02 -29.57 -11.10
CA TYR A 185 -30.14 -28.33 -11.91
C TYR A 185 -30.02 -28.54 -13.43
N LYS A 186 -29.31 -29.60 -13.86
CA LYS A 186 -29.11 -29.96 -15.27
C LYS A 186 -30.39 -30.50 -15.94
N GLU A 187 -31.32 -31.01 -15.14
CA GLU A 187 -32.56 -31.63 -15.61
C GLU A 187 -33.65 -30.57 -15.87
N ASP A 188 -34.74 -30.97 -16.54
CA ASP A 188 -35.91 -30.09 -16.78
C ASP A 188 -36.75 -29.93 -15.50
N ILE A 189 -36.27 -29.09 -14.59
CA ILE A 189 -37.00 -28.75 -13.37
C ILE A 189 -38.05 -27.69 -13.67
N THR A 190 -39.31 -28.09 -13.66
CA THR A 190 -40.45 -27.16 -13.80
C THR A 190 -41.09 -26.84 -12.45
N LEU A 191 -41.78 -25.69 -12.37
CA LEU A 191 -42.59 -25.31 -11.21
C LEU A 191 -43.62 -26.39 -10.86
N ASN A 192 -44.19 -27.06 -11.87
CA ASN A 192 -45.16 -28.13 -11.69
C ASN A 192 -44.52 -29.33 -11.00
N ASN A 193 -43.34 -29.78 -11.46
CA ASN A 193 -42.62 -30.92 -10.90
C ASN A 193 -42.35 -30.73 -9.40
N ILE A 194 -41.83 -29.56 -9.04
CA ILE A 194 -41.51 -29.23 -7.64
C ILE A 194 -42.77 -29.03 -6.80
N SER A 195 -43.81 -28.40 -7.35
CA SER A 195 -45.08 -28.26 -6.64
C SER A 195 -45.73 -29.61 -6.35
N SER A 196 -45.69 -30.57 -7.29
CA SER A 196 -46.17 -31.93 -7.09
C SER A 196 -45.32 -32.71 -6.08
N MET A 197 -43.99 -32.55 -6.11
CA MET A 197 -43.07 -33.15 -5.12
C MET A 197 -43.41 -32.72 -3.68
N GLU A 198 -43.86 -31.48 -3.51
CA GLU A 198 -44.21 -30.91 -2.20
C GLU A 198 -45.71 -30.95 -1.88
N TYR A 199 -46.50 -31.65 -2.71
CA TYR A 199 -47.97 -31.78 -2.60
C TYR A 199 -48.70 -30.42 -2.54
N LEU A 200 -48.26 -29.46 -3.37
CA LEU A 200 -48.80 -28.10 -3.49
C LEU A 200 -49.35 -27.84 -4.89
N SER A 201 -50.29 -26.90 -5.00
CA SER A 201 -50.64 -26.35 -6.31
C SER A 201 -49.51 -25.44 -6.83
N PRO A 202 -49.26 -25.39 -8.15
CA PRO A 202 -48.23 -24.53 -8.74
C PRO A 202 -48.38 -23.05 -8.34
N GLN A 203 -49.62 -22.55 -8.28
CA GLN A 203 -49.92 -21.17 -7.91
C GLN A 203 -49.58 -20.87 -6.45
N TYR A 204 -49.86 -21.82 -5.55
CA TYR A 204 -49.50 -21.67 -4.13
C TYR A 204 -47.99 -21.76 -3.96
N PHE A 205 -47.33 -22.72 -4.62
CA PHE A 205 -45.89 -22.90 -4.53
C PHE A 205 -45.10 -21.69 -5.07
N SER A 206 -45.51 -21.10 -6.19
CA SER A 206 -44.87 -19.90 -6.74
C SER A 206 -44.89 -18.73 -5.75
N LYS A 207 -46.07 -18.40 -5.21
CA LYS A 207 -46.21 -17.36 -4.17
C LYS A 207 -45.46 -17.71 -2.89
N PHE A 208 -45.46 -18.99 -2.51
CA PHE A 208 -44.73 -19.47 -1.34
C PHE A 208 -43.21 -19.29 -1.51
N PHE A 209 -42.66 -19.71 -2.64
CA PHE A 209 -41.23 -19.63 -2.95
C PHE A 209 -40.76 -18.19 -3.03
N GLU A 210 -41.45 -17.34 -3.81
CA GLU A 210 -41.09 -15.93 -3.97
C GLU A 210 -41.16 -15.14 -2.66
N LYS A 211 -42.16 -15.44 -1.81
CA LYS A 211 -42.31 -14.80 -0.50
C LYS A 211 -41.12 -15.06 0.43
N HIS A 212 -40.54 -16.26 0.38
CA HIS A 212 -39.48 -16.67 1.32
C HIS A 212 -38.07 -16.59 0.74
N MET A 213 -37.90 -16.72 -0.58
CA MET A 213 -36.61 -16.60 -1.26
C MET A 213 -36.34 -15.19 -1.77
N GLY A 214 -37.36 -14.32 -1.81
CA GLY A 214 -37.26 -12.95 -2.33
C GLY A 214 -37.14 -12.86 -3.86
N VAL A 215 -36.95 -14.00 -4.53
CA VAL A 215 -36.91 -14.16 -5.98
C VAL A 215 -37.86 -15.28 -6.41
N ASN A 216 -38.37 -15.22 -7.64
CA ASN A 216 -39.24 -16.28 -8.14
C ASN A 216 -38.44 -17.57 -8.42
N PHE A 217 -39.15 -18.70 -8.44
CA PHE A 217 -38.59 -20.04 -8.64
C PHE A 217 -37.67 -20.16 -9.87
N LEU A 218 -38.11 -19.62 -11.01
CA LEU A 218 -37.35 -19.73 -12.26
C LEU A 218 -36.07 -18.88 -12.22
N ALA A 219 -36.14 -17.69 -11.62
CA ALA A 219 -34.97 -16.82 -11.42
C ALA A 219 -33.91 -17.51 -10.56
N TYR A 220 -34.32 -18.19 -9.48
CA TYR A 220 -33.42 -18.94 -8.60
C TYR A 220 -32.83 -20.18 -9.29
N LEU A 221 -33.62 -20.95 -10.03
CA LEU A 221 -33.09 -22.07 -10.83
C LEU A 221 -32.03 -21.59 -11.83
N ASN A 222 -32.33 -20.49 -12.50
CA ASN A 222 -31.44 -19.89 -13.48
C ASN A 222 -30.15 -19.32 -12.86
N SER A 223 -30.17 -18.85 -11.61
CA SER A 223 -28.93 -18.42 -10.93
C SER A 223 -28.03 -19.61 -10.63
N ILE A 224 -28.58 -20.73 -10.15
CA ILE A 224 -27.81 -21.99 -9.95
C ILE A 224 -27.18 -22.45 -11.28
N ARG A 225 -27.98 -22.45 -12.37
CA ARG A 225 -27.48 -22.84 -13.69
C ARG A 225 -26.41 -21.89 -14.24
N LEU A 226 -26.56 -20.58 -14.03
CA LEU A 226 -25.57 -19.59 -14.44
C LEU A 226 -24.26 -19.75 -13.67
N GLU A 227 -24.31 -20.11 -12.38
CA GLU A 227 -23.15 -20.35 -11.54
C GLU A 227 -22.31 -21.52 -12.07
N HIS A 228 -22.93 -22.67 -12.30
CA HIS A 228 -22.24 -23.82 -12.89
C HIS A 228 -21.75 -23.54 -14.32
N ALA A 229 -22.54 -22.83 -15.14
CA ALA A 229 -22.13 -22.43 -16.47
C ALA A 229 -20.94 -21.46 -16.47
N MET A 230 -20.83 -20.58 -15.47
CA MET A 230 -19.69 -19.69 -15.30
C MET A 230 -18.42 -20.47 -14.92
N LYS A 231 -18.56 -21.51 -14.08
CA LYS A 231 -17.46 -22.42 -13.74
C LYS A 231 -16.94 -23.14 -14.98
N ASP A 232 -17.82 -23.70 -15.80
CA ASP A 232 -17.44 -24.35 -17.05
C ASP A 232 -16.85 -23.34 -18.06
N LEU A 233 -17.36 -22.10 -18.07
CA LEU A 233 -16.88 -21.04 -18.95
C LEU A 233 -15.41 -20.68 -18.70
N LEU A 234 -15.00 -20.67 -17.43
CA LEU A 234 -13.66 -20.28 -17.00
C LEU A 234 -12.67 -21.46 -16.95
N ASN A 235 -13.15 -22.65 -16.59
CA ASN A 235 -12.27 -23.79 -16.28
C ASN A 235 -12.25 -24.88 -17.36
N THR A 236 -12.98 -24.71 -18.46
CA THR A 236 -13.03 -25.68 -19.55
C THR A 236 -12.95 -25.03 -20.92
N ASP A 237 -12.50 -25.81 -21.91
CA ASP A 237 -12.46 -25.43 -23.32
C ASP A 237 -13.78 -25.70 -24.07
N TYR A 238 -14.85 -26.09 -23.36
CA TYR A 238 -16.14 -26.35 -23.98
C TYR A 238 -16.66 -25.11 -24.69
N ASN A 239 -17.26 -25.29 -25.88
CA ASN A 239 -17.85 -24.15 -26.59
C ASN A 239 -19.09 -23.62 -25.84
N ILE A 240 -19.50 -22.39 -26.12
CA ILE A 240 -20.60 -21.72 -25.42
C ILE A 240 -21.93 -22.48 -25.55
N THR A 241 -22.12 -23.22 -26.65
CA THR A 241 -23.31 -24.04 -26.86
C THR A 241 -23.32 -25.23 -25.92
N ASP A 242 -22.21 -25.95 -25.80
CA ASP A 242 -22.08 -27.09 -24.90
C ASP A 242 -22.23 -26.67 -23.44
N ILE A 243 -21.67 -25.52 -23.06
CA ILE A 243 -21.82 -24.97 -21.71
C ILE A 243 -23.28 -24.68 -21.38
N ALA A 244 -24.03 -24.07 -22.31
CA ALA A 244 -25.43 -23.81 -22.09
C ALA A 244 -26.21 -25.12 -21.88
N LEU A 245 -25.99 -26.13 -22.72
CA LEU A 245 -26.72 -27.39 -22.67
C LEU A 245 -26.35 -28.24 -21.46
N ASN A 246 -25.06 -28.34 -21.14
CA ASN A 246 -24.54 -29.12 -20.00
C ASN A 246 -24.99 -28.57 -18.63
N ASN A 247 -25.42 -27.30 -18.59
CA ASN A 247 -25.91 -26.61 -17.40
C ASN A 247 -27.44 -26.43 -17.40
N GLY A 248 -28.17 -27.17 -18.24
CA GLY A 248 -29.64 -27.25 -18.20
C GLY A 248 -30.37 -26.07 -18.84
N PHE A 249 -29.71 -25.24 -19.66
CA PHE A 249 -30.39 -24.22 -20.45
C PHE A 249 -31.04 -24.82 -21.70
N ALA A 250 -32.25 -24.40 -22.04
CA ALA A 250 -32.99 -24.91 -23.18
C ALA A 250 -32.30 -24.65 -24.55
N ASN A 251 -31.52 -23.56 -24.65
CA ASN A 251 -30.72 -23.24 -25.83
C ASN A 251 -29.69 -22.14 -25.51
N THR A 252 -28.65 -22.04 -26.34
CA THR A 252 -27.56 -21.05 -26.22
C THR A 252 -28.05 -19.60 -26.21
N LYS A 253 -29.15 -19.28 -26.91
CA LYS A 253 -29.70 -17.92 -26.98
C LYS A 253 -30.27 -17.48 -25.63
N SER A 254 -31.01 -18.37 -24.95
CA SER A 254 -31.55 -18.12 -23.60
C SER A 254 -30.44 -17.91 -22.57
N PHE A 255 -29.41 -18.77 -22.58
CA PHE A 255 -28.21 -18.63 -21.77
C PHE A 255 -27.50 -17.29 -22.02
N THR A 256 -27.20 -16.96 -23.28
CA THR A 256 -26.45 -15.74 -23.64
C THR A 256 -27.18 -14.48 -23.20
N ASN A 257 -28.50 -14.41 -23.40
CA ASN A 257 -29.30 -13.26 -23.00
C ASN A 257 -29.33 -13.11 -21.48
N LEU A 258 -29.55 -14.22 -20.76
CA LEU A 258 -29.57 -14.19 -19.30
C LEU A 258 -28.19 -13.82 -18.73
N PHE A 259 -27.12 -14.44 -19.24
CA PHE A 259 -25.74 -14.13 -18.86
C PHE A 259 -25.41 -12.65 -19.09
N LYS A 260 -25.79 -12.09 -20.25
CA LYS A 260 -25.60 -10.68 -20.56
C LYS A 260 -26.41 -9.76 -19.64
N ASN A 261 -27.62 -10.14 -19.27
CA ASN A 261 -28.43 -9.34 -18.36
C ASN A 261 -27.83 -9.30 -16.95
N THR A 262 -27.30 -10.44 -16.48
CA THR A 262 -26.68 -10.61 -15.16
C THR A 262 -25.30 -9.95 -15.10
N TYR A 263 -24.39 -10.30 -16.02
CA TYR A 263 -22.97 -9.90 -15.99
C TYR A 263 -22.64 -8.71 -16.89
N LYS A 264 -23.64 -8.11 -17.55
CA LYS A 264 -23.52 -6.96 -18.48
C LYS A 264 -22.63 -7.20 -19.72
N GLU A 265 -22.12 -8.40 -19.92
CA GLU A 265 -21.28 -8.81 -21.05
C GLU A 265 -21.71 -10.18 -21.61
N THR A 266 -21.33 -10.54 -22.84
CA THR A 266 -21.64 -11.86 -23.41
C THR A 266 -20.68 -12.94 -22.88
N PRO A 267 -21.10 -14.22 -22.76
CA PRO A 267 -20.22 -15.31 -22.31
C PRO A 267 -18.92 -15.42 -23.10
N SER A 268 -18.97 -15.22 -24.43
CA SER A 268 -17.78 -15.27 -25.29
C SER A 268 -16.78 -14.15 -25.02
N ASN A 269 -17.27 -12.93 -24.79
CA ASN A 269 -16.40 -11.80 -24.45
C ASN A 269 -15.86 -11.94 -23.04
N TYR A 270 -16.69 -12.40 -22.11
CA TYR A 270 -16.31 -12.71 -20.75
C TYR A 270 -15.15 -13.72 -20.74
N ARG A 271 -15.29 -14.87 -21.39
CA ARG A 271 -14.18 -15.84 -21.52
C ARG A 271 -12.91 -15.24 -22.10
N LYS A 272 -12.99 -14.44 -23.17
CA LYS A 272 -11.80 -13.80 -23.77
C LYS A 272 -11.11 -12.82 -22.81
N LYS A 273 -11.89 -12.12 -22.00
CA LYS A 273 -11.39 -11.20 -20.96
C LYS A 273 -10.66 -11.96 -19.86
N PHE A 274 -11.21 -13.08 -19.40
CA PHE A 274 -10.64 -13.86 -18.30
C PHE A 274 -9.55 -14.87 -18.72
N CYS A 275 -9.50 -15.32 -19.98
CA CYS A 275 -8.36 -16.10 -20.51
C CYS A 275 -7.08 -15.27 -20.69
N ASN A 276 -7.19 -13.94 -20.74
CA ASN A 276 -6.05 -13.01 -20.90
C ASN A 276 -5.73 -12.20 -19.62
N ILE A 277 -6.41 -12.49 -18.50
CA ILE A 277 -6.30 -11.74 -17.24
C ILE A 277 -6.35 -12.75 -16.10
N ASN A 278 -5.19 -13.29 -15.72
CA ASN A 278 -5.03 -14.10 -14.51
C ASN A 278 -4.69 -13.25 -13.26
N GLU A 279 -4.94 -11.94 -13.29
CA GLU A 279 -4.80 -11.08 -12.12
C GLU A 279 -5.87 -9.96 -12.12
N ILE A 280 -6.63 -9.86 -11.02
CA ILE A 280 -7.40 -8.67 -10.55
C ILE A 280 -8.78 -8.49 -11.26
N LYS A 281 -9.96 -8.39 -10.63
CA LYS A 281 -10.39 -8.11 -9.24
C LYS A 281 -11.87 -8.50 -9.07
N ASN A 282 -12.22 -8.67 -7.80
CA ASN A 282 -13.52 -8.40 -7.17
C ASN A 282 -14.49 -7.55 -8.01
N SER A 283 -15.48 -8.20 -8.61
CA SER A 283 -16.69 -7.53 -9.08
C SER A 283 -17.69 -7.40 -7.93
N LYS A 284 -17.97 -6.16 -7.53
CA LYS A 284 -19.11 -5.76 -6.70
C LYS A 284 -20.43 -6.11 -7.41
N THR A 285 -20.84 -7.37 -7.40
CA THR A 285 -22.23 -7.81 -7.73
C THR A 285 -22.49 -9.18 -7.10
N ASP A 286 -22.80 -9.17 -5.81
CA ASP A 286 -23.74 -10.06 -5.10
C ASP A 286 -23.59 -9.71 -3.61
N ARG A 287 -24.16 -8.56 -3.20
CA ARG A 287 -24.18 -8.20 -1.78
C ARG A 287 -25.20 -9.09 -1.07
N GLY A 288 -24.71 -10.13 -0.41
CA GLY A 288 -25.39 -10.75 0.72
C GLY A 288 -25.62 -9.67 1.79
N ILE A 289 -26.90 -9.40 2.04
CA ILE A 289 -27.48 -8.92 3.30
C ILE A 289 -26.60 -7.96 4.11
N ASN A 290 -26.62 -6.67 3.74
CA ASN A 290 -26.15 -5.49 4.49
C ASN A 290 -25.27 -5.75 5.73
N TYR A 291 -24.11 -6.38 5.53
CA TYR A 291 -22.97 -6.16 6.40
C TYR A 291 -22.34 -4.86 5.91
N LEU A 292 -22.22 -3.87 6.79
CA LEU A 292 -21.29 -2.78 6.54
C LEU A 292 -19.91 -3.45 6.58
N GLU A 293 -19.26 -3.65 5.44
CA GLU A 293 -17.84 -4.00 5.44
C GLU A 293 -17.16 -3.04 6.41
N ILE A 294 -16.32 -3.57 7.32
CA ILE A 294 -15.46 -2.71 8.13
C ILE A 294 -14.82 -1.75 7.14
N ASN A 295 -15.14 -0.48 7.35
CA ASN A 295 -14.33 0.60 6.83
C ASN A 295 -12.89 0.21 7.14
N GLU A 296 -11.92 0.41 6.23
CA GLU A 296 -10.51 0.01 6.34
C GLU A 296 -9.76 0.61 7.58
N ASN A 297 -10.55 1.12 8.54
CA ASN A 297 -10.28 1.95 9.68
C ASN A 297 -10.26 1.24 11.04
N ASN A 298 -10.26 -0.10 11.16
CA ASN A 298 -10.12 -0.76 12.48
C ASN A 298 -8.89 -1.67 12.56
N GLN A 299 -8.03 -1.38 13.56
CA GLN A 299 -6.83 -2.16 13.88
C GLN A 299 -7.26 -3.55 14.36
N ILE A 300 -6.58 -4.60 13.90
CA ILE A 300 -6.78 -5.98 14.37
C ILE A 300 -6.11 -6.24 15.73
N ASP A 301 -5.68 -5.18 16.43
CA ASP A 301 -5.17 -5.17 17.81
C ASP A 301 -6.00 -6.05 18.76
N PHE A 302 -7.33 -6.02 18.60
CA PHE A 302 -8.24 -6.81 19.41
C PHE A 302 -8.01 -8.32 19.27
N ILE A 303 -7.52 -8.80 18.12
CA ILE A 303 -7.21 -10.23 17.90
C ILE A 303 -6.02 -10.62 18.76
N PHE A 304 -5.01 -9.74 18.86
CA PHE A 304 -3.80 -10.01 19.63
C PHE A 304 -4.07 -10.17 21.13
N LYS A 305 -5.16 -9.60 21.66
CA LYS A 305 -5.57 -9.83 23.06
C LYS A 305 -5.82 -11.31 23.36
N TYR A 306 -6.29 -12.08 22.38
CA TYR A 306 -6.52 -13.53 22.48
C TYR A 306 -5.31 -14.38 22.07
N LEU A 307 -4.30 -13.76 21.46
CA LEU A 307 -3.04 -14.41 21.05
C LEU A 307 -1.91 -14.24 22.09
N LYS A 308 -2.12 -13.44 23.15
CA LYS A 308 -1.14 -13.22 24.23
C LYS A 308 -0.71 -14.55 24.87
N GLY A 309 0.60 -14.75 25.02
CA GLY A 309 1.22 -15.93 25.61
C GLY A 309 1.94 -16.87 24.63
N GLN A 310 2.16 -16.45 23.38
CA GLN A 310 3.05 -17.13 22.44
C GLN A 310 4.35 -16.34 22.25
N GLU A 311 5.21 -16.30 23.28
CA GLU A 311 6.64 -16.06 23.04
C GLU A 311 7.21 -17.18 22.13
N ASP A 312 6.62 -18.38 22.18
CA ASP A 312 7.00 -19.53 21.37
C ASP A 312 6.58 -19.46 19.88
N ALA A 313 5.64 -18.59 19.48
CA ALA A 313 5.27 -18.44 18.05
C ALA A 313 6.13 -17.40 17.31
N LYS A 314 6.82 -16.50 18.03
CA LYS A 314 7.90 -15.70 17.43
C LYS A 314 9.04 -16.59 16.90
N GLY A 315 9.15 -17.83 17.39
CA GLY A 315 10.18 -18.81 17.01
C GLY A 315 9.85 -19.73 15.83
N LEU A 316 8.70 -19.57 15.17
CA LEU A 316 8.27 -20.40 14.02
C LEU A 316 7.78 -19.56 12.84
N GLU A 317 8.35 -18.38 12.62
CA GLU A 317 8.15 -17.70 11.34
C GLU A 317 8.73 -18.56 10.23
N ILE A 318 7.88 -18.95 9.28
CA ILE A 318 8.31 -19.66 8.08
C ILE A 318 9.11 -18.65 7.25
N ILE A 319 10.43 -18.85 7.22
CA ILE A 319 11.32 -18.09 6.36
C ILE A 319 11.29 -18.73 4.98
N ASP A 320 10.74 -18.04 3.99
CA ASP A 320 10.82 -18.48 2.60
C ASP A 320 12.26 -18.30 2.11
N LYS A 321 12.83 -19.31 1.45
CA LYS A 321 14.16 -19.23 0.84
C LYS A 321 14.03 -19.21 -0.67
N VAL A 322 14.64 -18.22 -1.31
CA VAL A 322 14.68 -18.07 -2.77
C VAL A 322 16.12 -18.19 -3.25
N GLU A 323 16.36 -19.06 -4.24
CA GLU A 323 17.67 -19.23 -4.87
C GLU A 323 17.65 -18.72 -6.31
N ASN A 324 18.57 -17.80 -6.63
CA ASN A 324 18.74 -17.24 -7.96
C ASN A 324 20.18 -17.45 -8.43
N VAL A 325 20.35 -18.05 -9.61
CA VAL A 325 21.66 -18.15 -10.28
C VAL A 325 21.63 -17.31 -11.54
N VAL A 326 22.57 -16.36 -11.64
CA VAL A 326 22.66 -15.44 -12.77
C VAL A 326 24.04 -15.52 -13.42
N HIS A 327 24.08 -15.38 -14.74
CA HIS A 327 25.31 -15.45 -15.53
C HIS A 327 25.56 -14.10 -16.20
N VAL A 328 26.65 -13.44 -15.80
CA VAL A 328 26.99 -12.08 -16.23
C VAL A 328 28.25 -12.14 -17.08
N ASP A 329 28.18 -11.66 -18.32
CA ASP A 329 29.35 -11.55 -19.19
C ASP A 329 30.11 -10.25 -18.92
N ALA A 330 31.18 -10.33 -18.14
CA ALA A 330 31.97 -9.19 -17.65
C ALA A 330 32.74 -8.44 -18.76
N SER A 331 32.78 -9.00 -19.97
CA SER A 331 33.39 -8.37 -21.14
C SER A 331 32.44 -7.41 -21.88
N LYS A 332 31.12 -7.53 -21.65
CA LYS A 332 30.10 -6.75 -22.35
C LYS A 332 29.71 -5.51 -21.57
N THR A 333 29.41 -4.43 -22.29
CA THR A 333 28.77 -3.23 -21.74
C THR A 333 27.44 -3.03 -22.46
N ILE A 334 26.33 -2.97 -21.72
CA ILE A 334 24.98 -2.75 -22.25
C ILE A 334 24.81 -1.29 -22.67
N LYS A 335 25.10 -0.36 -21.73
CA LYS A 335 25.00 1.09 -21.94
C LYS A 335 25.83 1.84 -20.90
N SER A 336 26.06 3.12 -21.12
CA SER A 336 26.52 4.02 -20.04
C SER A 336 25.34 4.40 -19.14
N ILE A 337 25.62 4.68 -17.87
CA ILE A 337 24.62 5.13 -16.90
C ILE A 337 24.91 6.56 -16.46
N ASN A 338 23.84 7.35 -16.33
CA ASN A 338 23.94 8.77 -15.99
C ASN A 338 23.87 9.00 -14.47
N ASN A 339 23.47 7.98 -13.71
CA ASN A 339 23.27 8.03 -12.27
C ASN A 339 22.27 9.13 -11.88
N THR A 340 21.13 9.22 -12.57
CA THR A 340 20.18 10.33 -12.37
C THR A 340 19.58 10.39 -10.96
N TRP A 341 19.65 9.30 -10.19
CA TRP A 341 19.19 9.24 -8.80
C TRP A 341 19.92 10.22 -7.86
N LYS A 342 21.14 10.67 -8.19
CA LYS A 342 21.85 11.71 -7.41
C LYS A 342 21.58 13.13 -7.89
N ASN A 343 20.66 13.32 -8.83
CA ASN A 343 20.40 14.66 -9.34
C ASN A 343 19.59 15.51 -8.35
N LEU A 344 18.77 14.92 -7.47
CA LEU A 344 17.89 15.69 -6.59
C LEU A 344 17.83 15.08 -5.18
N ILE A 345 17.89 15.92 -4.16
CA ILE A 345 17.55 15.60 -2.76
C ILE A 345 16.60 16.69 -2.24
N THR A 346 16.01 16.50 -1.07
CA THR A 346 15.12 17.50 -0.49
C THR A 346 15.39 17.77 1.00
N ILE A 347 14.90 18.91 1.46
CA ILE A 347 14.63 19.21 2.89
C ILE A 347 13.18 19.72 2.98
N GLY A 348 12.64 19.90 4.19
CA GLY A 348 11.30 20.41 4.41
C GLY A 348 11.10 21.80 3.81
N LYS A 349 11.24 22.83 4.64
CA LYS A 349 11.06 24.23 4.22
C LYS A 349 12.39 24.94 3.99
N ALA A 350 12.38 25.95 3.12
CA ALA A 350 13.53 26.83 2.90
C ALA A 350 14.11 27.38 4.22
N LYS A 351 13.23 27.68 5.19
CA LYS A 351 13.63 28.18 6.50
C LYS A 351 14.54 27.22 7.27
N GLU A 352 14.28 25.92 7.19
CA GLU A 352 15.03 24.88 7.88
C GLU A 352 16.48 24.81 7.37
N GLY A 353 16.71 25.10 6.09
CA GLY A 353 18.06 25.16 5.52
C GLY A 353 18.96 26.28 6.09
N LEU A 354 18.41 27.19 6.91
CA LEU A 354 19.18 28.17 7.68
C LEU A 354 19.62 27.65 9.05
N MET A 355 19.08 26.52 9.51
CA MET A 355 19.45 25.91 10.78
C MET A 355 20.82 25.24 10.69
N LYS A 356 21.66 25.47 11.69
CA LYS A 356 23.03 24.92 11.75
C LYS A 356 23.05 23.42 11.54
N ASP A 357 22.18 22.68 12.23
CA ASP A 357 22.18 21.22 12.22
C ASP A 357 21.76 20.68 10.84
N VAL A 358 20.78 21.31 10.18
CA VAL A 358 20.38 20.97 8.80
C VAL A 358 21.53 21.24 7.83
N GLN A 359 22.26 22.33 8.00
CA GLN A 359 23.45 22.63 7.19
C GLN A 359 24.55 21.58 7.38
N GLU A 360 24.80 21.15 8.62
CA GLU A 360 25.76 20.09 8.94
C GLU A 360 25.35 18.74 8.33
N HIS A 361 24.06 18.39 8.37
CA HIS A 361 23.52 17.20 7.72
C HIS A 361 23.71 17.24 6.18
N LEU A 362 23.44 18.39 5.55
CA LEU A 362 23.64 18.58 4.11
C LEU A 362 25.12 18.51 3.71
N ILE A 363 26.04 19.04 4.53
CA ILE A 363 27.49 18.91 4.32
C ILE A 363 27.91 17.43 4.35
N GLU A 364 27.46 16.67 5.35
CA GLU A 364 27.76 15.24 5.46
C GLU A 364 27.25 14.47 4.22
N ILE A 365 25.98 14.71 3.83
CA ILE A 365 25.37 14.11 2.64
C ILE A 365 26.16 14.46 1.37
N GLN A 366 26.52 15.73 1.17
CA GLN A 366 27.30 16.15 0.01
C GLN A 366 28.69 15.51 -0.03
N SER A 367 29.34 15.36 1.12
CA SER A 367 30.68 14.75 1.19
C SER A 367 30.71 13.28 0.79
N LYS A 368 29.60 12.54 0.98
CA LYS A 368 29.51 11.10 0.74
C LYS A 368 28.81 10.74 -0.57
N ILE A 369 27.78 11.50 -0.95
CA ILE A 369 26.85 11.14 -2.02
C ILE A 369 26.99 12.10 -3.22
N GLY A 370 27.06 13.41 -2.98
CA GLY A 370 27.26 14.40 -4.03
C GLY A 370 26.01 14.66 -4.89
N PHE A 371 24.93 15.16 -4.28
CA PHE A 371 23.72 15.52 -5.02
C PHE A 371 23.91 16.81 -5.83
N LYS A 372 23.26 16.92 -7.01
CA LYS A 372 23.36 18.13 -7.84
C LYS A 372 22.41 19.25 -7.41
N TYR A 373 21.17 18.88 -7.09
CA TYR A 373 20.11 19.83 -6.77
C TYR A 373 19.43 19.51 -5.45
N ILE A 374 18.88 20.53 -4.81
CA ILE A 374 18.04 20.42 -3.62
C ILE A 374 16.71 21.14 -3.83
N ARG A 375 15.61 20.48 -3.46
CA ARG A 375 14.25 21.03 -3.47
C ARG A 375 13.71 21.17 -2.05
N PHE A 376 12.91 22.20 -1.82
CA PHE A 376 12.27 22.50 -0.53
C PHE A 376 11.04 23.38 -0.74
N HIS A 377 10.11 23.34 0.21
CA HIS A 377 8.92 24.18 0.23
C HIS A 377 9.18 25.58 0.75
N GLY A 378 8.19 26.48 0.60
CA GLY A 378 8.08 27.67 1.44
C GLY A 378 9.15 28.73 1.22
N ILE A 379 9.72 28.84 0.00
CA ILE A 379 10.67 29.92 -0.33
C ILE A 379 10.06 31.31 -0.16
N PHE A 380 8.73 31.42 -0.29
CA PHE A 380 7.96 32.66 -0.10
C PHE A 380 7.13 32.68 1.19
N ASP A 381 7.32 31.72 2.10
CA ASP A 381 6.64 31.74 3.40
C ASP A 381 7.01 33.00 4.19
N ASP A 382 6.08 33.47 5.03
CA ASP A 382 6.29 34.68 5.84
C ASP A 382 7.53 34.57 6.76
N SER A 383 7.94 33.36 7.13
CA SER A 383 9.15 33.09 7.93
C SER A 383 10.47 33.42 7.18
N MET A 384 10.40 33.47 5.84
CA MET A 384 11.47 33.94 4.95
C MET A 384 11.42 35.46 4.72
N MET A 385 10.35 36.13 5.16
CA MET A 385 10.18 37.59 5.15
C MET A 385 10.29 38.22 3.76
N VAL A 386 9.88 37.50 2.71
CA VAL A 386 10.13 37.90 1.32
C VAL A 386 9.21 39.04 0.87
N TYR A 387 7.93 38.96 1.18
CA TYR A 387 6.91 39.87 0.65
C TYR A 387 6.26 40.70 1.75
N ASP A 388 6.19 42.01 1.54
CA ASP A 388 5.49 42.96 2.40
C ASP A 388 4.78 44.03 1.54
N GLU A 389 3.86 44.80 2.14
CA GLU A 389 3.18 45.92 1.49
C GLU A 389 3.36 47.21 2.32
N LYS A 390 4.10 48.17 1.79
CA LYS A 390 4.34 49.50 2.40
C LYS A 390 3.51 50.55 1.67
N ASN A 391 2.58 51.20 2.35
CA ASN A 391 1.62 52.16 1.75
C ASN A 391 0.89 51.55 0.52
N ASN A 392 0.45 50.30 0.63
CA ASN A 392 -0.16 49.51 -0.46
C ASN A 392 0.74 49.23 -1.68
N ASN A 393 2.06 49.46 -1.57
CA ASN A 393 3.02 49.06 -2.59
C ASN A 393 3.79 47.82 -2.14
N PRO A 394 3.96 46.82 -3.02
CA PRO A 394 4.74 45.64 -2.72
C PRO A 394 6.21 45.99 -2.44
N SER A 395 6.78 45.36 -1.45
CA SER A 395 8.18 45.51 -0.99
C SER A 395 8.77 44.12 -0.81
N PHE A 396 9.98 43.92 -1.34
CA PHE A 396 10.64 42.61 -1.33
C PHE A 396 11.91 42.61 -0.47
N ASN A 397 12.15 41.52 0.27
CA ASN A 397 13.38 41.33 1.05
C ASN A 397 13.91 39.89 0.90
N PHE A 398 15.04 39.75 0.20
CA PHE A 398 15.60 38.44 -0.13
C PHE A 398 16.74 38.00 0.82
N THR A 399 16.93 38.67 1.96
CA THR A 399 18.08 38.41 2.86
C THR A 399 18.20 36.96 3.33
N TYR A 400 17.10 36.31 3.68
CA TYR A 400 17.13 34.90 4.13
C TYR A 400 17.29 33.91 2.99
N ILE A 401 16.67 34.19 1.83
CA ILE A 401 16.93 33.44 0.60
C ILE A 401 18.40 33.49 0.25
N ASP A 402 18.99 34.68 0.33
CA ASP A 402 20.40 34.92 0.04
C ASP A 402 21.31 34.07 0.92
N LYS A 403 21.07 34.05 2.23
CA LYS A 403 21.83 33.22 3.17
C LYS A 403 21.71 31.73 2.87
N LEU A 404 20.50 31.28 2.53
CA LEU A 404 20.26 29.88 2.18
C LEU A 404 21.01 29.52 0.90
N PHE A 405 20.82 30.28 -0.18
CA PHE A 405 21.40 29.98 -1.48
C PHE A 405 22.93 30.11 -1.47
N ASP A 406 23.49 31.10 -0.76
CA ASP A 406 24.94 31.23 -0.56
C ASP A 406 25.51 29.96 0.10
N PHE A 407 24.84 29.44 1.13
CA PHE A 407 25.23 28.19 1.78
C PHE A 407 25.12 26.99 0.83
N LEU A 408 23.98 26.79 0.17
CA LEU A 408 23.76 25.66 -0.74
C LEU A 408 24.80 25.63 -1.86
N LEU A 409 25.06 26.77 -2.50
CA LEU A 409 26.06 26.88 -3.56
C LEU A 409 27.48 26.64 -3.02
N SER A 410 27.79 27.04 -1.78
CA SER A 410 29.11 26.80 -1.17
C SER A 410 29.45 25.31 -1.01
N ILE A 411 28.43 24.45 -0.94
CA ILE A 411 28.58 22.98 -0.88
C ILE A 411 28.28 22.30 -2.22
N ASN A 412 28.29 23.05 -3.33
CA ASN A 412 27.99 22.60 -4.70
C ASN A 412 26.58 22.02 -4.89
N LEU A 413 25.60 22.51 -4.12
CA LEU A 413 24.21 22.09 -4.19
C LEU A 413 23.36 23.22 -4.76
N LYS A 414 22.77 22.99 -5.94
CA LYS A 414 21.99 24.03 -6.64
C LYS A 414 20.51 23.99 -6.24
N PRO A 415 19.82 25.13 -6.15
CA PRO A 415 18.41 25.12 -5.84
C PRO A 415 17.57 24.59 -7.02
N PHE A 416 16.69 23.66 -6.72
CA PHE A 416 15.51 23.30 -7.51
C PHE A 416 14.34 23.98 -6.81
N VAL A 417 13.99 25.17 -7.29
CA VAL A 417 13.15 26.13 -6.57
C VAL A 417 11.69 25.75 -6.78
N GLU A 418 11.02 25.33 -5.71
CA GLU A 418 9.55 25.32 -5.67
C GLU A 418 9.06 26.74 -5.37
N LEU A 419 8.24 27.29 -6.28
CA LEU A 419 7.63 28.60 -6.12
C LEU A 419 6.35 28.49 -5.28
N GLY A 420 6.54 28.66 -3.97
CA GLY A 420 5.47 28.62 -2.97
C GLY A 420 5.99 28.86 -1.55
N PHE A 421 5.14 28.82 -0.52
CA PHE A 421 3.70 28.95 -0.66
C PHE A 421 3.33 30.44 -0.70
N MET A 422 2.06 30.79 -0.52
CA MET A 422 1.60 32.17 -0.69
C MET A 422 2.03 33.03 0.52
N PRO A 423 2.65 34.21 0.33
CA PRO A 423 2.81 35.16 1.43
C PRO A 423 1.45 35.60 1.97
N SER A 424 1.29 35.72 3.30
CA SER A 424 -0.03 36.00 3.89
C SER A 424 -0.63 37.32 3.43
N LYS A 425 0.19 38.36 3.22
CA LYS A 425 -0.27 39.65 2.70
C LYS A 425 -0.74 39.60 1.25
N LEU A 426 -0.30 38.61 0.48
CA LEU A 426 -0.70 38.38 -0.90
C LEU A 426 -1.86 37.39 -1.03
N ALA A 427 -2.10 36.56 -0.02
CA ALA A 427 -3.15 35.55 -0.04
C ALA A 427 -4.56 36.14 -0.10
N LEU A 428 -5.44 35.51 -0.88
CA LEU A 428 -6.88 35.77 -0.87
C LEU A 428 -7.54 35.32 0.44
N ASN A 429 -7.12 34.17 0.97
CA ASN A 429 -7.60 33.59 2.21
C ASN A 429 -6.42 33.16 3.10
N THR A 430 -6.06 34.00 4.08
CA THR A 430 -4.98 33.71 5.03
C THR A 430 -5.26 32.56 5.98
N ASN A 431 -6.52 32.17 6.16
CA ASN A 431 -6.90 31.05 7.03
C ASN A 431 -6.71 29.71 6.33
N LYS A 432 -6.53 29.68 5.01
CA LYS A 432 -6.19 28.48 4.27
C LYS A 432 -4.68 28.26 4.40
N SER A 433 -4.28 27.55 5.44
CA SER A 433 -2.89 27.23 5.75
C SER A 433 -2.74 25.78 6.14
N ILE A 434 -1.53 25.25 5.99
CA ILE A 434 -1.15 23.88 6.35
C ILE A 434 0.14 23.89 7.19
N PHE A 435 0.48 22.72 7.75
CA PHE A 435 1.67 22.42 8.55
C PHE A 435 1.68 23.05 9.94
N TYR A 436 2.55 22.51 10.81
CA TYR A 436 2.78 23.01 12.16
C TYR A 436 3.33 24.43 12.15
N THR A 437 4.43 24.65 11.41
CA THR A 437 4.80 26.01 10.99
C THR A 437 3.91 26.40 9.82
N LYS A 438 3.14 27.47 9.95
CA LYS A 438 2.08 27.75 8.96
C LYS A 438 2.67 28.15 7.60
N SER A 439 2.22 27.46 6.55
CA SER A 439 2.36 27.89 5.15
C SER A 439 0.99 28.17 4.56
N VAL A 440 0.80 29.31 3.89
CA VAL A 440 -0.52 29.71 3.36
C VAL A 440 -0.70 29.14 1.94
N ILE A 441 -1.71 28.30 1.77
CA ILE A 441 -2.01 27.50 0.57
C ILE A 441 -3.23 28.06 -0.18
N SER A 442 -3.31 29.39 -0.26
CA SER A 442 -4.38 30.15 -0.91
C SER A 442 -3.99 30.63 -2.29
N GLU A 443 -4.97 30.89 -3.17
CA GLU A 443 -4.76 31.73 -4.35
C GLU A 443 -4.27 33.13 -3.93
N PRO A 444 -3.56 33.85 -4.81
CA PRO A 444 -3.26 35.26 -4.57
C PRO A 444 -4.54 36.11 -4.68
N LYS A 445 -4.64 37.18 -3.88
CA LYS A 445 -5.71 38.20 -3.99
C LYS A 445 -5.66 38.97 -5.31
N ASP A 446 -4.47 39.07 -5.90
CA ASP A 446 -4.22 39.64 -7.23
C ASP A 446 -3.03 38.92 -7.88
N ILE A 447 -3.28 38.27 -9.01
CA ILE A 447 -2.27 37.53 -9.77
C ILE A 447 -1.13 38.44 -10.26
N LYS A 448 -1.37 39.74 -10.47
CA LYS A 448 -0.33 40.69 -10.89
C LYS A 448 0.71 40.92 -9.80
N LEU A 449 0.29 40.91 -8.53
CA LEU A 449 1.21 41.03 -7.39
C LEU A 449 2.05 39.75 -7.22
N TRP A 450 1.46 38.57 -7.48
CA TRP A 450 2.21 37.32 -7.58
C TRP A 450 3.25 37.35 -8.70
N ASN A 451 2.86 37.75 -9.91
CA ASN A 451 3.78 37.87 -11.05
C ASN A 451 4.93 38.85 -10.71
N LEU A 452 4.62 39.98 -10.05
CA LEU A 452 5.64 40.94 -9.63
C LEU A 452 6.61 40.35 -8.59
N LEU A 453 6.13 39.57 -7.63
CA LEU A 453 6.97 38.86 -6.67
C LEU A 453 7.93 37.89 -7.37
N VAL A 454 7.40 37.03 -8.25
CA VAL A 454 8.20 36.05 -9.01
C VAL A 454 9.24 36.75 -9.88
N GLU A 455 8.85 37.80 -10.61
CA GLU A 455 9.77 38.59 -11.44
C GLU A 455 10.90 39.20 -10.60
N ASN A 456 10.58 39.87 -9.49
CA ASN A 456 11.59 40.52 -8.64
C ASN A 456 12.52 39.49 -7.99
N PHE A 457 11.98 38.34 -7.57
CA PHE A 457 12.79 37.24 -7.03
C PHE A 457 13.81 36.73 -8.05
N ILE A 458 13.38 36.45 -9.28
CA ILE A 458 14.29 35.94 -10.33
C ILE A 458 15.32 36.99 -10.73
N ARG A 459 14.89 38.26 -10.92
CA ARG A 459 15.82 39.36 -11.22
C ARG A 459 16.85 39.55 -10.12
N HIS A 460 16.44 39.46 -8.85
CA HIS A 460 17.35 39.50 -7.71
C HIS A 460 18.38 38.36 -7.78
N CYS A 461 17.93 37.12 -8.01
CA CYS A 461 18.83 35.97 -8.15
C CYS A 461 19.83 36.17 -9.30
N VAL A 462 19.38 36.65 -10.47
CA VAL A 462 20.26 36.93 -11.61
C VAL A 462 21.28 38.02 -11.28
N ASN A 463 20.86 39.09 -10.60
CA ASN A 463 21.73 40.19 -10.21
C ASN A 463 22.81 39.74 -9.22
N LYS A 464 22.49 38.81 -8.31
CA LYS A 464 23.42 38.34 -7.28
C LYS A 464 24.33 37.20 -7.74
N TYR A 465 23.76 36.16 -8.35
CA TYR A 465 24.47 34.92 -8.68
C TYR A 465 24.92 34.84 -10.15
N GLY A 466 24.45 35.75 -10.99
CA GLY A 466 24.76 35.78 -12.41
C GLY A 466 23.83 34.92 -13.26
N PHE A 467 23.70 35.30 -14.53
CA PHE A 467 22.75 34.70 -15.45
C PHE A 467 23.01 33.20 -15.73
N GLU A 468 24.27 32.82 -15.93
CA GLU A 468 24.64 31.43 -16.24
C GLU A 468 24.30 30.48 -15.09
N GLU A 469 24.55 30.91 -13.84
CA GLU A 469 24.24 30.11 -12.66
C GLU A 469 22.73 29.91 -12.51
N VAL A 470 21.95 31.00 -12.54
CA VAL A 470 20.48 30.93 -12.41
C VAL A 470 19.82 30.16 -13.56
N SER A 471 20.39 30.24 -14.77
CA SER A 471 19.91 29.43 -15.92
C SER A 471 20.07 27.92 -15.72
N SER A 472 20.97 27.51 -14.82
CA SER A 472 21.16 26.10 -14.48
C SER A 472 20.14 25.57 -13.45
N TRP A 473 19.41 26.44 -12.77
CA TRP A 473 18.39 26.11 -11.76
C TRP A 473 17.07 25.68 -12.40
N TYR A 474 16.18 25.11 -11.60
CA TYR A 474 14.82 24.72 -11.99
C TYR A 474 13.81 25.54 -11.19
N PHE A 475 12.69 25.90 -11.82
CA PHE A 475 11.58 26.61 -11.18
C PHE A 475 10.31 25.75 -11.32
N GLU A 476 9.98 25.03 -10.26
CA GLU A 476 8.76 24.23 -10.12
C GLU A 476 7.63 25.11 -9.57
N VAL A 477 6.44 25.03 -10.16
CA VAL A 477 5.30 25.87 -9.77
C VAL A 477 4.37 25.11 -8.84
N TRP A 478 4.36 25.52 -7.57
CA TRP A 478 3.51 24.97 -6.50
C TRP A 478 3.81 23.51 -6.13
N ASN A 479 2.98 22.97 -5.23
CA ASN A 479 3.08 21.61 -4.68
C ASN A 479 1.71 20.93 -4.67
N GLU A 480 1.61 19.69 -5.16
CA GLU A 480 0.45 18.79 -5.06
C GLU A 480 -0.93 19.46 -5.31
N PRO A 481 -1.11 20.26 -6.36
CA PRO A 481 -2.36 20.96 -6.63
C PRO A 481 -3.54 20.00 -6.88
N ASP A 482 -3.28 18.71 -7.09
CA ASP A 482 -4.26 17.64 -7.25
C ASP A 482 -4.86 17.11 -5.94
N ILE A 483 -4.41 17.63 -4.78
CA ILE A 483 -5.05 17.41 -3.48
C ILE A 483 -5.94 18.61 -3.16
N ASP A 484 -7.10 18.70 -3.81
CA ASP A 484 -8.02 19.86 -3.74
C ASP A 484 -8.41 20.27 -2.30
N SER A 485 -8.55 19.30 -1.40
CA SER A 485 -8.90 19.51 0.00
C SER A 485 -7.80 20.22 0.81
N VAL A 486 -6.57 20.20 0.31
CA VAL A 486 -5.39 20.70 1.00
C VAL A 486 -4.68 21.71 0.12
N PHE A 487 -3.87 21.27 -0.84
CA PHE A 487 -3.00 22.14 -1.63
C PHE A 487 -3.64 22.72 -2.90
N GLY A 488 -4.73 22.13 -3.39
CA GLY A 488 -5.44 22.64 -4.57
C GLY A 488 -6.17 23.95 -4.31
N PHE A 489 -6.48 24.70 -5.36
CA PHE A 489 -7.19 25.97 -5.26
C PHE A 489 -8.72 25.77 -5.23
N ASN A 490 -9.49 26.78 -4.84
CA ASN A 490 -10.94 26.66 -4.66
C ASN A 490 -11.70 26.34 -5.96
N LYS A 491 -11.09 26.63 -7.11
CA LYS A 491 -11.59 26.22 -8.43
C LYS A 491 -10.59 25.25 -9.03
N GLU A 492 -11.06 24.06 -9.38
CA GLU A 492 -10.29 22.95 -9.95
C GLU A 492 -9.39 23.39 -11.14
N GLU A 493 -9.90 24.30 -11.98
CA GLU A 493 -9.17 24.80 -13.15
C GLU A 493 -8.17 25.93 -12.86
N TYR A 494 -8.20 26.53 -11.66
CA TYR A 494 -7.43 27.74 -11.38
C TYR A 494 -5.92 27.50 -11.35
N TYR A 495 -5.47 26.30 -10.95
CA TYR A 495 -4.05 25.96 -10.99
C TYR A 495 -3.46 26.11 -12.40
N ASN A 496 -4.20 25.71 -13.43
CA ASN A 496 -3.72 25.79 -14.81
C ASN A 496 -3.50 27.25 -15.25
N GLU A 497 -4.40 28.16 -14.87
CA GLU A 497 -4.25 29.60 -15.10
C GLU A 497 -3.08 30.17 -14.29
N PHE A 498 -2.97 29.81 -13.02
CA PHE A 498 -1.87 30.20 -12.14
C PHE A 498 -0.50 29.74 -12.66
N PHE A 499 -0.42 28.50 -13.16
CA PHE A 499 0.77 27.95 -13.80
C PHE A 499 1.15 28.76 -15.03
N LYS A 500 0.19 29.04 -15.93
CA LYS A 500 0.42 29.83 -17.15
C LYS A 500 0.93 31.24 -16.84
N GLU A 501 0.33 31.93 -15.88
CA GLU A 501 0.74 33.28 -15.49
C GLU A 501 2.15 33.30 -14.90
N THR A 502 2.47 32.31 -14.06
CA THR A 502 3.82 32.12 -13.50
C THR A 502 4.83 31.79 -14.60
N TYR A 503 4.52 30.85 -15.49
CA TYR A 503 5.35 30.46 -16.63
C TYR A 503 5.68 31.67 -17.51
N ASN A 504 4.66 32.42 -17.94
CA ASN A 504 4.83 33.60 -18.77
C ASN A 504 5.68 34.67 -18.09
N THR A 505 5.48 34.88 -16.79
CA THR A 505 6.29 35.82 -15.99
C THR A 505 7.76 35.44 -16.03
N ILE A 506 8.10 34.18 -15.75
CA ILE A 506 9.49 33.70 -15.74
C ILE A 506 10.11 33.80 -17.14
N LYS A 507 9.40 33.32 -18.17
CA LYS A 507 9.86 33.36 -19.56
C LYS A 507 10.02 34.78 -20.09
N SER A 508 9.28 35.76 -19.56
CA SER A 508 9.44 37.18 -19.91
C SER A 508 10.73 37.79 -19.36
N VAL A 509 11.24 37.29 -18.23
CA VAL A 509 12.57 37.68 -17.72
C VAL A 509 13.65 37.07 -18.61
N ASN A 510 13.54 35.77 -18.92
CA ASN A 510 14.36 35.11 -19.92
C ASN A 510 13.74 33.77 -20.39
N SER A 511 13.74 33.53 -21.70
CA SER A 511 13.17 32.31 -22.28
C SER A 511 13.94 31.01 -21.92
N ASN A 512 15.21 31.12 -21.52
CA ASN A 512 16.07 29.98 -21.20
C ASN A 512 15.85 29.42 -19.78
N PHE A 513 15.15 30.13 -18.90
CA PHE A 513 14.85 29.61 -17.56
C PHE A 513 13.90 28.43 -17.65
N LYS A 514 14.22 27.36 -16.91
CA LYS A 514 13.47 26.10 -16.93
C LYS A 514 12.31 26.20 -15.95
N VAL A 515 11.08 26.09 -16.45
CA VAL A 515 9.84 26.13 -15.67
C VAL A 515 9.11 24.80 -15.83
N GLY A 516 8.63 24.23 -14.72
CA GLY A 516 7.98 22.92 -14.74
C GLY A 516 6.94 22.74 -13.65
N GLY A 517 6.26 21.61 -13.73
CA GLY A 517 5.11 21.23 -12.92
C GLY A 517 4.54 19.91 -13.44
N PRO A 518 3.40 19.42 -12.93
CA PRO A 518 2.52 20.08 -11.96
C PRO A 518 2.71 19.64 -10.51
N SER A 519 3.75 18.85 -10.19
CA SER A 519 4.05 18.41 -8.81
C SER A 519 2.96 17.53 -8.18
N ILE A 520 2.32 16.68 -8.98
CA ILE A 520 1.14 15.89 -8.58
C ILE A 520 1.48 14.50 -8.04
N LEU A 521 0.54 13.88 -7.32
CA LEU A 521 0.71 12.53 -6.78
C LEU A 521 0.67 11.44 -7.85
N GLY A 522 1.61 10.49 -7.75
CA GLY A 522 1.66 9.29 -8.58
C GLY A 522 0.38 8.46 -8.54
N TYR A 523 -0.34 8.47 -7.41
CA TYR A 523 -1.65 7.83 -7.31
C TYR A 523 -2.67 8.45 -8.27
N ASN A 524 -2.77 9.78 -8.31
CA ASN A 524 -3.72 10.46 -9.18
C ASN A 524 -3.36 10.24 -10.66
N ILE A 525 -2.07 10.21 -11.00
CA ILE A 525 -1.60 9.82 -12.34
C ILE A 525 -2.10 8.42 -12.75
N LEU A 526 -2.20 7.48 -11.81
CA LEU A 526 -2.71 6.13 -12.09
C LEU A 526 -4.23 6.03 -12.12
N LYS A 527 -4.94 6.88 -11.36
CA LYS A 527 -6.37 6.72 -11.08
C LYS A 527 -7.28 7.65 -11.87
N ASN A 528 -6.79 8.82 -12.23
CA ASN A 528 -7.55 9.83 -12.95
C ASN A 528 -6.73 10.39 -14.13
N ASN A 529 -7.22 11.47 -14.75
CA ASN A 529 -6.66 12.08 -15.94
C ASN A 529 -6.10 13.50 -15.69
N TRP A 530 -5.72 13.81 -14.44
CA TRP A 530 -5.27 15.16 -14.04
C TRP A 530 -4.09 15.63 -14.90
N LEU A 531 -3.06 14.78 -15.09
CA LEU A 531 -1.88 15.11 -15.89
C LEU A 531 -2.26 15.39 -17.36
N GLU A 532 -3.15 14.59 -17.93
CA GLU A 532 -3.63 14.82 -19.31
C GLU A 532 -4.38 16.15 -19.44
N ILE A 533 -5.22 16.53 -18.48
CA ILE A 533 -5.96 17.80 -18.47
C ILE A 533 -4.98 18.97 -18.42
N TYR A 534 -4.01 18.92 -17.49
CA TYR A 534 -2.96 19.93 -17.35
C TYR A 534 -2.14 20.10 -18.63
N LEU A 535 -1.67 19.00 -19.23
CA LEU A 535 -0.88 19.05 -20.47
C LEU A 535 -1.69 19.59 -21.65
N ASN A 536 -2.96 19.20 -21.77
CA ASN A 536 -3.84 19.72 -22.81
C ASN A 536 -4.00 21.25 -22.69
N TYR A 537 -4.26 21.73 -21.47
CA TYR A 537 -4.35 23.17 -21.21
C TYR A 537 -3.05 23.89 -21.58
N CYS A 538 -1.88 23.34 -21.19
CA CYS A 538 -0.59 23.96 -21.46
C CYS A 538 -0.30 24.09 -22.96
N ILE A 539 -0.66 23.08 -23.75
CA ILE A 539 -0.51 23.09 -25.21
C ILE A 539 -1.44 24.12 -25.84
N GLU A 540 -2.72 24.14 -25.47
CA GLU A 540 -3.71 25.09 -25.99
C GLU A 540 -3.35 26.55 -25.67
N ASN A 541 -2.64 26.79 -24.56
CA ASN A 541 -2.28 28.12 -24.08
C ASN A 541 -0.82 28.53 -24.34
N ASN A 542 -0.04 27.73 -25.07
CA ASN A 542 1.38 27.97 -25.37
C ASN A 542 2.27 28.15 -24.13
N CYS A 543 2.03 27.37 -23.08
CA CYS A 543 2.83 27.34 -21.85
C CYS A 543 3.29 25.92 -21.51
N ILE A 544 3.87 25.22 -22.50
CA ILE A 544 4.36 23.84 -22.32
C ILE A 544 5.53 23.85 -21.31
N PRO A 545 5.48 23.04 -20.24
CA PRO A 545 6.54 22.98 -19.24
C PRO A 545 7.85 22.43 -19.85
N ASP A 546 8.99 22.97 -19.41
CA ASP A 546 10.31 22.51 -19.83
C ASP A 546 10.66 21.14 -19.20
N PHE A 547 10.03 20.80 -18.08
CA PHE A 547 10.15 19.52 -17.37
C PHE A 547 8.86 19.20 -16.61
N ILE A 548 8.60 17.91 -16.40
CA ILE A 548 7.46 17.40 -15.64
C ILE A 548 7.89 17.00 -14.24
N THR A 549 7.09 17.36 -13.25
CA THR A 549 7.29 16.95 -11.85
C THR A 549 6.12 16.15 -11.31
N PHE A 550 6.43 15.20 -10.42
CA PHE A 550 5.45 14.37 -9.72
C PHE A 550 6.04 13.83 -8.43
N HIS A 551 5.18 13.37 -7.52
CA HIS A 551 5.56 12.72 -6.28
C HIS A 551 5.18 11.26 -6.29
N SER A 552 5.92 10.42 -5.56
CA SER A 552 5.59 8.99 -5.46
C SER A 552 5.71 8.45 -4.05
N TYR A 553 4.56 8.05 -3.53
CA TYR A 553 4.43 7.22 -2.34
C TYR A 553 3.57 6.01 -2.72
N PRO A 554 3.97 4.76 -2.39
CA PRO A 554 3.28 3.55 -2.81
C PRO A 554 2.03 3.31 -1.96
N VAL A 555 1.10 4.25 -1.92
CA VAL A 555 -0.06 4.24 -1.05
C VAL A 555 -1.35 4.14 -1.87
N GLU A 556 -2.34 3.44 -1.33
CA GLU A 556 -3.67 3.31 -1.90
C GLU A 556 -4.58 4.29 -1.18
N TYR A 557 -4.70 5.51 -1.73
CA TYR A 557 -5.47 6.57 -1.09
C TYR A 557 -6.98 6.29 -1.18
N LEU A 558 -7.66 6.29 -0.03
CA LEU A 558 -9.04 6.76 0.05
C LEU A 558 -8.95 8.28 0.16
N ASP A 559 -9.63 9.07 -0.69
CA ASP A 559 -9.49 10.55 -0.74
C ASP A 559 -9.49 11.26 0.63
N ARG A 560 -10.14 10.68 1.64
CA ARG A 560 -10.15 11.21 3.02
C ARG A 560 -8.84 10.99 3.78
N SER A 561 -8.11 9.91 3.55
CA SER A 561 -6.94 9.49 4.34
C SER A 561 -5.76 10.48 4.28
N VAL A 562 -5.47 11.07 3.11
CA VAL A 562 -4.39 12.05 2.97
C VAL A 562 -4.73 13.35 3.65
N THR A 563 -5.97 13.80 3.43
CA THR A 563 -6.49 15.02 4.04
C THR A 563 -6.48 14.90 5.56
N GLU A 564 -6.99 13.78 6.10
CA GLU A 564 -6.98 13.50 7.54
C GLU A 564 -5.56 13.41 8.10
N TYR A 565 -4.63 12.75 7.38
CA TYR A 565 -3.24 12.71 7.80
C TYR A 565 -2.58 14.10 7.82
N LEU A 566 -2.65 14.84 6.72
CA LEU A 566 -2.00 16.15 6.59
C LEU A 566 -2.58 17.18 7.56
N LEU A 567 -3.88 17.09 7.90
CA LEU A 567 -4.53 18.02 8.81
C LEU A 567 -4.47 17.62 10.28
N ASN A 568 -4.62 16.32 10.59
CA ASN A 568 -4.82 15.85 11.96
C ASN A 568 -3.64 15.01 12.48
N ASN A 569 -2.68 14.63 11.63
CA ASN A 569 -1.59 13.72 11.97
C ASN A 569 -2.08 12.38 12.56
N GLU A 570 -3.31 11.97 12.23
CA GLU A 570 -3.93 10.72 12.66
C GLU A 570 -3.82 9.69 11.54
N LEU A 571 -3.25 8.51 11.84
CA LEU A 571 -2.69 7.62 10.83
C LEU A 571 -3.56 6.38 10.55
N LYS A 572 -4.00 6.23 9.29
CA LYS A 572 -4.14 4.94 8.59
C LYS A 572 -3.80 5.11 7.11
N ILE A 573 -2.59 4.68 6.75
CA ILE A 573 -2.12 4.70 5.36
C ILE A 573 -2.13 3.28 4.83
N CYS A 574 -3.00 3.01 3.85
CA CYS A 574 -2.95 1.76 3.11
C CYS A 574 -1.77 1.82 2.13
N ILE A 575 -0.87 0.85 2.23
CA ILE A 575 0.29 0.74 1.34
C ILE A 575 -0.05 -0.23 0.22
N SER A 576 0.27 0.15 -1.01
CA SER A 576 0.01 -0.66 -2.18
C SER A 576 0.80 -1.95 -2.13
N LYS A 577 0.10 -3.05 -2.36
CA LYS A 577 0.67 -4.41 -2.45
C LYS A 577 1.54 -4.61 -3.70
N ASN A 578 1.49 -3.67 -4.65
CA ASN A 578 2.27 -3.75 -5.87
C ASN A 578 3.73 -3.38 -5.59
N VAL A 579 4.59 -4.39 -5.51
CA VAL A 579 6.04 -4.23 -5.28
C VAL A 579 6.74 -3.35 -6.32
N ASN A 580 6.14 -3.15 -7.50
CA ASN A 580 6.66 -2.37 -8.62
C ASN A 580 5.90 -1.05 -8.84
N TYR A 581 5.21 -0.54 -7.81
CA TYR A 581 4.38 0.67 -7.88
C TYR A 581 5.06 1.84 -8.62
N LEU A 582 6.29 2.20 -8.23
CA LEU A 582 7.00 3.33 -8.85
C LEU A 582 7.22 3.11 -10.35
N SER A 583 7.62 1.91 -10.75
CA SER A 583 7.81 1.55 -12.16
C SER A 583 6.51 1.70 -12.96
N VAL A 584 5.35 1.36 -12.36
CA VAL A 584 4.04 1.52 -12.98
C VAL A 584 3.69 3.00 -13.17
N VAL A 585 3.94 3.85 -12.16
CA VAL A 585 3.72 5.31 -12.25
C VAL A 585 4.60 5.91 -13.36
N ILE A 586 5.91 5.62 -13.35
CA ILE A 586 6.85 6.16 -14.35
C ILE A 586 6.43 5.77 -15.78
N ASN A 587 6.06 4.50 -15.98
CA ASN A 587 5.61 4.03 -17.30
C ASN A 587 4.34 4.76 -17.75
N LYS A 588 3.37 4.96 -16.83
CA LYS A 588 2.15 5.72 -17.12
C LYS A 588 2.45 7.17 -17.53
N ILE A 589 3.36 7.86 -16.86
CA ILE A 589 3.79 9.22 -17.24
C ILE A 589 4.39 9.22 -18.64
N LYS A 590 5.32 8.30 -18.94
CA LYS A 590 5.94 8.21 -20.27
C LYS A 590 4.93 7.91 -21.37
N GLU A 591 3.95 7.06 -21.11
CA GLU A 591 2.84 6.81 -22.03
C GLU A 591 1.99 8.07 -22.26
N ILE A 592 1.67 8.82 -21.20
CA ILE A 592 0.96 10.09 -21.30
C ILE A 592 1.76 11.07 -22.17
N LEU A 593 3.04 11.32 -21.86
CA LEU A 593 3.88 12.26 -22.60
C LEU A 593 4.02 11.88 -24.07
N LYS A 594 4.17 10.58 -24.38
CA LYS A 594 4.20 10.11 -25.76
C LYS A 594 2.90 10.42 -26.52
N ARG A 595 1.73 10.33 -25.88
CA ARG A 595 0.44 10.69 -26.52
C ARG A 595 0.36 12.18 -26.86
N PHE A 596 0.98 13.03 -26.04
CA PHE A 596 1.06 14.47 -26.26
C PHE A 596 2.28 14.92 -27.10
N LYS A 597 3.11 13.97 -27.59
CA LYS A 597 4.35 14.22 -28.36
C LYS A 597 5.41 15.01 -27.56
N LEU A 598 5.51 14.69 -26.26
CA LEU A 598 6.42 15.31 -25.29
C LEU A 598 7.41 14.26 -24.73
N GLU A 599 7.75 13.22 -25.50
CA GLU A 599 8.60 12.11 -25.03
C GLU A 599 10.04 12.52 -24.65
N ASN A 600 10.50 13.70 -25.05
CA ASN A 600 11.82 14.24 -24.73
C ASN A 600 11.81 15.19 -23.52
N THR A 601 10.64 15.46 -22.93
CA THR A 601 10.54 16.32 -21.75
C THR A 601 11.15 15.62 -20.54
N SER A 602 12.04 16.31 -19.82
CA SER A 602 12.64 15.76 -18.61
C SER A 602 11.60 15.48 -17.54
N ILE A 603 11.80 14.42 -16.76
CA ILE A 603 10.88 14.00 -15.69
C ILE A 603 11.63 13.95 -14.37
N TYR A 604 11.22 14.78 -13.42
CA TYR A 604 11.75 14.80 -12.06
C TYR A 604 10.69 14.25 -11.11
N MET A 605 11.06 13.28 -10.30
CA MET A 605 10.26 12.92 -9.14
C MET A 605 10.73 13.80 -7.99
N THR A 606 9.99 14.87 -7.70
CA THR A 606 10.43 15.93 -6.78
C THR A 606 10.25 15.58 -5.32
N GLU A 607 9.41 14.58 -5.02
CA GLU A 607 9.35 13.87 -3.75
C GLU A 607 9.14 12.37 -3.95
N TRP A 608 9.81 11.55 -3.15
CA TRP A 608 9.44 10.14 -3.01
C TRP A 608 9.92 9.54 -1.69
N ASN A 609 9.14 8.57 -1.23
CA ASN A 609 9.44 7.76 -0.05
C ASN A 609 8.56 6.49 -0.05
N SER A 610 8.79 5.54 0.87
CA SER A 610 7.91 4.36 1.01
C SER A 610 6.55 4.70 1.63
N THR A 611 6.42 5.89 2.22
CA THR A 611 5.23 6.40 2.90
C THR A 611 5.35 7.92 3.00
N PRO A 612 4.26 8.69 2.88
CA PRO A 612 4.30 10.13 3.13
C PRO A 612 4.31 10.45 4.64
N SER A 613 4.23 9.43 5.50
CA SER A 613 4.13 9.64 6.94
C SER A 613 5.48 9.89 7.61
N HIS A 614 5.52 10.97 8.40
CA HIS A 614 6.61 11.33 9.30
C HIS A 614 6.62 10.51 10.60
N ARG A 615 5.70 9.54 10.73
CA ARG A 615 5.48 8.71 11.93
C ARG A 615 5.42 7.22 11.62
N ASP A 616 5.73 6.84 10.40
CA ASP A 616 5.85 5.45 10.04
C ASP A 616 7.18 4.91 10.57
N LEU A 617 7.10 4.17 11.68
CA LEU A 617 8.26 3.63 12.40
C LEU A 617 9.16 2.75 11.52
N THR A 618 8.66 2.26 10.37
CA THR A 618 9.45 1.46 9.43
C THR A 618 10.51 2.28 8.69
N ASN A 619 10.37 3.61 8.62
CA ASN A 619 11.34 4.52 8.00
C ASN A 619 12.73 4.44 8.63
N ASP A 620 12.81 4.09 9.91
CA ASP A 620 14.05 4.01 10.67
C ASP A 620 14.81 2.68 10.48
N THR A 621 14.13 1.67 9.92
CA THR A 621 14.63 0.29 9.91
C THR A 621 15.51 0.00 8.69
N LEU A 622 16.15 -1.18 8.67
CA LEU A 622 16.94 -1.68 7.52
C LEU A 622 16.11 -1.76 6.22
N TYR A 623 14.79 -1.90 6.31
CA TYR A 623 13.89 -1.89 5.16
C TYR A 623 14.19 -0.74 4.20
N LYS A 624 14.48 0.44 4.75
CA LYS A 624 14.68 1.64 3.96
C LYS A 624 15.86 1.55 2.99
N ALA A 625 16.94 0.92 3.43
CA ALA A 625 18.10 0.68 2.58
C ALA A 625 17.74 -0.19 1.36
N SER A 626 17.00 -1.29 1.58
CA SER A 626 16.56 -2.18 0.51
C SER A 626 15.52 -1.55 -0.41
N TYR A 627 14.59 -0.75 0.14
CA TYR A 627 13.56 -0.03 -0.63
C TYR A 627 14.18 0.99 -1.57
N ILE A 628 15.11 1.82 -1.08
CA ILE A 628 15.80 2.83 -1.89
C ILE A 628 16.59 2.14 -3.01
N THR A 629 17.38 1.14 -2.64
CA THR A 629 18.21 0.35 -3.56
C THR A 629 17.38 -0.25 -4.69
N LYS A 630 16.29 -0.97 -4.35
CA LYS A 630 15.40 -1.59 -5.33
C LYS A 630 14.84 -0.57 -6.32
N ASN A 631 14.22 0.48 -5.80
CA ASN A 631 13.46 1.41 -6.62
C ASN A 631 14.35 2.23 -7.55
N ILE A 632 15.57 2.58 -7.12
CA ILE A 632 16.57 3.24 -7.97
C ILE A 632 17.08 2.29 -9.05
N ILE A 633 17.46 1.05 -8.71
CA ILE A 633 18.03 0.09 -9.66
C ILE A 633 17.01 -0.28 -10.74
N GLU A 634 15.78 -0.64 -10.36
CA GLU A 634 14.73 -1.03 -11.32
C GLU A 634 14.29 0.12 -12.25
N ASN A 635 14.53 1.36 -11.84
CA ASN A 635 14.17 2.57 -12.59
C ASN A 635 15.39 3.39 -13.00
N LEU A 636 16.56 2.75 -13.09
CA LEU A 636 17.83 3.40 -13.40
C LEU A 636 17.75 4.21 -14.70
N ASP A 637 18.02 5.51 -14.58
CA ASP A 637 17.98 6.50 -15.66
C ASP A 637 16.63 6.56 -16.41
N LYS A 638 15.52 6.09 -15.82
CA LYS A 638 14.18 6.31 -16.38
C LYS A 638 13.64 7.71 -16.08
N LEU A 639 14.17 8.36 -15.04
CA LEU A 639 13.87 9.73 -14.62
C LEU A 639 15.14 10.57 -14.65
N ASP A 640 14.99 11.89 -14.69
CA ASP A 640 16.08 12.85 -14.62
C ASP A 640 16.44 13.24 -13.18
N GLY A 641 15.62 12.92 -12.19
CA GLY A 641 15.94 13.11 -10.77
C GLY A 641 14.98 12.42 -9.82
N PHE A 642 15.50 12.07 -8.65
CA PHE A 642 14.81 11.34 -7.58
C PHE A 642 14.94 12.11 -6.25
N GLY A 643 14.09 13.10 -6.02
CA GLY A 643 14.06 13.90 -4.80
C GLY A 643 13.59 13.10 -3.60
N TYR A 644 14.50 12.39 -2.94
CA TYR A 644 14.17 11.62 -1.74
C TYR A 644 13.71 12.55 -0.63
N TRP A 645 12.46 12.36 -0.20
CA TRP A 645 11.85 13.10 0.90
C TRP A 645 12.16 12.35 2.21
N ALA A 646 13.13 12.75 3.03
CA ALA A 646 13.96 13.96 2.97
C ALA A 646 15.42 13.71 3.44
N ALA A 647 16.28 14.72 3.38
CA ALA A 647 17.67 14.65 3.86
C ALA A 647 17.79 14.47 5.39
N THR A 648 16.85 15.03 6.16
CA THR A 648 16.90 15.14 7.63
C THR A 648 15.51 14.93 8.23
N ASP A 649 15.45 14.49 9.49
CA ASP A 649 14.21 14.40 10.27
C ASP A 649 13.74 15.76 10.82
N LEU A 650 14.59 16.80 10.73
CA LEU A 650 14.27 18.17 11.15
C LEU A 650 13.32 18.83 10.14
N LEU A 651 12.07 18.35 10.12
CA LEU A 651 10.99 18.80 9.25
C LEU A 651 9.91 19.46 10.11
N GLU A 652 9.68 20.75 9.91
CA GLU A 652 8.72 21.56 10.69
C GLU A 652 7.28 21.48 10.13
N GLU A 653 7.01 20.48 9.29
CA GLU A 653 5.67 20.16 8.79
C GLU A 653 4.75 19.66 9.90
N PHE A 654 5.31 18.92 10.84
CA PHE A 654 4.67 18.47 12.07
C PHE A 654 5.48 18.93 13.28
N ARG A 655 4.88 18.85 14.47
CA ARG A 655 5.65 19.05 15.71
C ARG A 655 6.76 17.98 15.73
N ILE A 656 7.99 18.39 16.05
CA ILE A 656 9.11 17.46 16.22
C ILE A 656 8.76 16.47 17.34
N ASP A 657 9.00 15.19 17.09
CA ASP A 657 8.71 14.13 18.04
C ASP A 657 9.70 14.12 19.22
N GLU A 658 9.26 13.60 20.36
CA GLU A 658 10.10 13.43 21.55
C GLU A 658 10.92 12.14 21.44
N ASP A 659 10.40 11.11 20.77
CA ASP A 659 11.14 9.88 20.52
C ASP A 659 12.23 10.10 19.46
N LEU A 660 13.44 9.60 19.74
CA LEU A 660 14.56 9.69 18.81
C LEU A 660 14.26 9.01 17.47
N PHE A 661 13.87 7.73 17.52
CA PHE A 661 13.44 6.95 16.37
C PHE A 661 11.91 6.94 16.31
N HIS A 662 11.33 7.99 15.72
CA HIS A 662 9.89 8.20 15.64
C HIS A 662 9.30 7.89 14.26
N GLY A 663 10.07 7.29 13.35
CA GLY A 663 9.62 7.04 11.97
C GLY A 663 9.74 8.26 11.05
N GLY A 664 10.66 9.18 11.34
CA GLY A 664 10.93 10.33 10.49
C GLY A 664 11.47 9.95 9.11
N LEU A 665 11.23 10.79 8.11
CA LEU A 665 11.51 10.52 6.69
C LEU A 665 12.98 10.69 6.30
N GLY A 666 13.77 11.33 7.16
CA GLY A 666 15.14 11.76 6.93
C GLY A 666 16.13 10.63 6.68
N LEU A 667 17.19 10.93 5.92
CA LEU A 667 18.39 10.08 5.88
C LEU A 667 19.18 10.14 7.21
N ILE A 668 19.04 11.24 7.94
CA ILE A 668 19.74 11.53 9.20
C ILE A 668 18.70 11.96 10.25
N LEU A 669 18.80 11.41 11.46
CA LEU A 669 18.01 11.81 12.63
C LEU A 669 18.33 13.24 13.05
N ASN A 670 17.48 13.84 13.90
CA ASN A 670 17.63 15.23 14.36
C ASN A 670 18.96 15.54 15.04
N ASN A 671 19.59 14.54 15.67
CA ASN A 671 20.86 14.65 16.40
C ASN A 671 22.09 14.21 15.57
N GLY A 672 21.95 14.07 14.25
CA GLY A 672 23.08 13.72 13.37
C GLY A 672 23.38 12.23 13.25
N ILE A 673 22.52 11.34 13.79
CA ILE A 673 22.68 9.89 13.61
C ILE A 673 22.20 9.47 12.21
N LYS A 674 23.07 8.81 11.45
CA LYS A 674 22.78 8.32 10.09
C LYS A 674 21.88 7.08 10.12
N LYS A 675 20.83 7.04 9.31
CA LYS A 675 19.95 5.88 9.14
C LYS A 675 20.48 4.92 8.07
N SER A 676 19.91 3.72 8.00
CA SER A 676 20.21 2.73 6.95
C SER A 676 20.03 3.29 5.53
N ALA A 677 19.06 4.19 5.36
CA ALA A 677 18.79 4.92 4.13
C ALA A 677 20.00 5.73 3.62
N PHE A 678 20.74 6.39 4.52
CA PHE A 678 21.95 7.14 4.17
C PHE A 678 23.00 6.23 3.55
N TYR A 679 23.24 5.08 4.18
CA TYR A 679 24.23 4.11 3.73
C TYR A 679 23.87 3.46 2.39
N ALA A 680 22.58 3.30 2.08
CA ALA A 680 22.14 2.85 0.76
C ALA A 680 22.57 3.84 -0.35
N TYR A 681 22.36 5.14 -0.14
CA TYR A 681 22.87 6.16 -1.07
C TYR A 681 24.40 6.18 -1.14
N GLU A 682 25.10 5.97 -0.03
CA GLU A 682 26.56 5.87 -0.04
C GLU A 682 27.05 4.70 -0.91
N LEU A 683 26.40 3.54 -0.85
CA LEU A 683 26.73 2.38 -1.70
C LEU A 683 26.34 2.61 -3.16
N LEU A 684 25.16 3.19 -3.43
CA LEU A 684 24.75 3.55 -4.78
C LEU A 684 25.75 4.49 -5.45
N ASN A 685 26.35 5.43 -4.71
CA ASN A 685 27.35 6.36 -5.24
C ASN A 685 28.67 5.67 -5.65
N LYS A 686 28.88 4.41 -5.26
CA LYS A 686 30.04 3.63 -5.66
C LYS A 686 29.84 2.90 -6.99
N LEU A 687 28.63 2.90 -7.58
CA LEU A 687 28.37 2.29 -8.89
C LEU A 687 29.19 2.96 -10.00
N GLY A 688 29.65 2.16 -10.96
CA GLY A 688 30.41 2.64 -12.11
C GLY A 688 29.54 3.29 -13.19
N ASP A 689 30.17 3.85 -14.22
CA ASP A 689 29.49 4.57 -15.31
C ASP A 689 29.07 3.68 -16.49
N LYS A 690 29.52 2.42 -16.52
CA LYS A 690 29.15 1.44 -17.55
C LYS A 690 28.32 0.31 -16.95
N LEU A 691 27.10 0.13 -17.47
CA LEU A 691 26.24 -0.99 -17.11
C LEU A 691 26.72 -2.26 -17.81
N ILE A 692 27.07 -3.28 -17.02
CA ILE A 692 27.45 -4.60 -17.50
C ILE A 692 26.22 -5.50 -17.55
N ASP A 693 25.45 -5.56 -16.46
CA ASP A 693 24.21 -6.33 -16.38
C ASP A 693 23.29 -5.84 -15.24
N ILE A 694 22.01 -6.15 -15.31
CA ILE A 694 20.99 -5.80 -14.31
C ILE A 694 19.84 -6.81 -14.35
N GLY A 695 19.33 -7.21 -13.19
CA GLY A 695 18.21 -8.14 -13.11
C GLY A 695 17.50 -8.11 -11.76
N ASP A 696 16.76 -9.18 -11.45
CA ASP A 696 16.06 -9.28 -10.17
C ASP A 696 17.07 -9.25 -9.02
N CYS A 697 17.03 -8.17 -8.23
CA CYS A 697 17.80 -8.01 -7.00
C CYS A 697 19.33 -7.86 -7.19
N TYR A 698 19.81 -7.47 -8.37
CA TYR A 698 21.21 -7.14 -8.57
C TYR A 698 21.48 -6.14 -9.71
N ILE A 699 22.63 -5.48 -9.65
CA ILE A 699 23.21 -4.69 -10.73
C ILE A 699 24.73 -4.91 -10.76
N VAL A 700 25.29 -5.01 -11.97
CA VAL A 700 26.72 -5.05 -12.23
C VAL A 700 27.11 -3.87 -13.11
N THR A 701 28.05 -3.07 -12.62
CA THR A 701 28.62 -1.94 -13.34
C THR A 701 30.14 -2.07 -13.40
N LYS A 702 30.76 -1.25 -14.25
CA LYS A 702 32.21 -1.15 -14.38
C LYS A 702 32.60 0.31 -14.47
N GLN A 703 33.70 0.67 -13.83
CA GLN A 703 34.37 1.95 -14.00
C GLN A 703 35.86 1.70 -14.15
N PHE A 704 36.45 2.19 -15.26
CA PHE A 704 37.79 1.77 -15.70
C PHE A 704 37.86 0.24 -15.73
N ASP A 705 38.78 -0.38 -14.99
CA ASP A 705 38.91 -1.83 -14.89
C ASP A 705 38.31 -2.42 -13.60
N THR A 706 37.65 -1.61 -12.78
CA THR A 706 37.02 -2.07 -11.54
C THR A 706 35.57 -2.44 -11.80
N TYR A 707 35.18 -3.64 -11.40
CA TYR A 707 33.78 -4.08 -11.40
C TYR A 707 33.12 -3.72 -10.09
N GLN A 708 31.88 -3.25 -10.14
CA GLN A 708 31.05 -2.95 -8.98
C GLN A 708 29.73 -3.72 -9.06
N ILE A 709 29.41 -4.46 -8.02
CA ILE A 709 28.26 -5.36 -7.97
C ILE A 709 27.45 -5.05 -6.73
N MET A 710 26.19 -4.70 -6.91
CA MET A 710 25.26 -4.48 -5.80
C MET A 710 24.19 -5.56 -5.85
N ILE A 711 23.91 -6.17 -4.70
CA ILE A 711 22.94 -7.26 -4.52
C ILE A 711 22.09 -6.88 -3.31
N TYR A 712 20.78 -7.03 -3.39
CA TYR A 712 19.87 -6.59 -2.32
C TYR A 712 18.71 -7.56 -2.13
N ASN A 713 18.14 -7.62 -0.94
CA ASN A 713 16.97 -8.42 -0.64
C ASN A 713 15.81 -7.54 -0.17
N TYR A 714 15.03 -7.00 -1.10
CA TYR A 714 13.85 -6.24 -0.73
C TYR A 714 12.69 -7.16 -0.36
N CYS A 715 12.26 -7.11 0.90
CA CYS A 715 11.00 -7.70 1.33
C CYS A 715 9.90 -6.63 1.37
N HIS A 716 8.75 -6.93 0.77
CA HIS A 716 7.63 -6.00 0.82
C HIS A 716 6.81 -6.19 2.10
N PHE A 717 5.94 -5.23 2.41
CA PHE A 717 4.99 -5.34 3.51
C PHE A 717 4.10 -6.57 3.35
N ASP A 718 3.68 -7.12 4.49
CA ASP A 718 2.68 -8.17 4.54
C ASP A 718 1.28 -7.62 4.22
N ASN A 719 0.30 -8.52 4.15
CA ASN A 719 -1.07 -8.17 3.82
C ASN A 719 -1.83 -7.39 4.91
N ILE A 720 -1.41 -7.50 6.17
CA ILE A 720 -2.02 -6.82 7.32
C ILE A 720 -1.58 -5.36 7.31
N TYR A 721 -0.27 -5.12 7.29
CA TYR A 721 0.31 -3.79 7.29
C TYR A 721 -0.07 -2.99 6.04
N SER A 722 -0.12 -3.64 4.88
CA SER A 722 -0.57 -3.00 3.62
C SER A 722 -2.00 -2.42 3.71
N ARG A 723 -2.81 -2.84 4.69
CA ARG A 723 -4.16 -2.32 4.95
C ARG A 723 -4.19 -1.19 6.00
N GLY A 724 -3.03 -0.63 6.35
CA GLY A 724 -2.90 0.45 7.34
C GLY A 724 -2.93 -0.03 8.79
N ASP A 725 -2.78 -1.33 9.03
CA ASP A 725 -2.73 -1.88 10.38
C ASP A 725 -1.31 -1.85 10.96
N ILE A 726 -1.14 -1.24 12.12
CA ILE A 726 0.15 -1.04 12.78
C ILE A 726 0.34 -1.91 14.03
N SER A 727 -0.57 -2.86 14.27
CA SER A 727 -0.65 -3.70 15.48
C SER A 727 0.62 -4.49 15.82
N GLN A 728 1.37 -4.84 14.78
CA GLN A 728 2.57 -5.68 14.84
C GLN A 728 3.86 -4.87 15.01
N ILE A 729 3.75 -3.54 15.12
CA ILE A 729 4.88 -2.65 15.36
C ILE A 729 4.84 -2.14 16.79
N SER A 730 6.01 -2.06 17.41
CA SER A 730 6.24 -1.33 18.67
C SER A 730 7.47 -0.43 18.56
N LYS A 731 7.81 0.26 19.65
CA LYS A 731 9.02 1.11 19.73
C LYS A 731 10.30 0.35 19.33
N ILE A 732 10.39 -0.94 19.66
CA ILE A 732 11.59 -1.78 19.47
C ILE A 732 11.42 -2.93 18.45
N ASP A 733 10.21 -3.48 18.31
CA ASP A 733 9.91 -4.54 17.32
C ASP A 733 9.23 -3.93 16.11
N ARG A 734 9.96 -3.75 15.00
CA ARG A 734 9.45 -3.06 13.79
C ARG A 734 9.47 -3.89 12.50
N TYR A 735 9.95 -5.14 12.54
CA TYR A 735 10.14 -5.98 11.35
C TYR A 735 9.00 -6.97 11.07
N ASN A 736 8.08 -7.18 12.02
CA ASN A 736 7.01 -8.20 11.91
C ASN A 736 5.99 -7.89 10.79
N VAL A 737 6.02 -6.67 10.25
CA VAL A 737 5.12 -6.18 9.20
C VAL A 737 5.58 -6.47 7.79
N PHE A 738 6.75 -7.10 7.61
CA PHE A 738 7.31 -7.47 6.32
C PHE A 738 7.11 -8.96 6.04
N LYS A 739 7.18 -9.32 4.76
CA LYS A 739 7.38 -10.73 4.38
C LYS A 739 8.78 -11.17 4.81
N ASN A 740 8.89 -12.35 5.40
CA ASN A 740 10.16 -12.89 5.88
C ASN A 740 10.76 -13.85 4.83
N ILE A 741 11.62 -13.31 3.97
CA ILE A 741 12.22 -14.03 2.83
C ILE A 741 13.74 -13.89 2.89
N GLU A 742 14.44 -15.02 2.96
CA GLU A 742 15.88 -15.10 2.72
C GLU A 742 16.13 -15.29 1.21
N LYS A 743 17.14 -14.60 0.67
CA LYS A 743 17.51 -14.73 -0.74
C LYS A 743 18.97 -15.11 -0.92
N ASN A 744 19.22 -16.21 -1.64
CA ASN A 744 20.55 -16.65 -2.06
C ASN A 744 20.74 -16.30 -3.54
N ILE A 745 21.64 -15.36 -3.84
CA ILE A 745 21.96 -14.94 -5.20
C ILE A 745 23.39 -15.40 -5.53
N THR A 746 23.51 -16.22 -6.56
CA THR A 746 24.78 -16.66 -7.15
C THR A 746 25.04 -15.90 -8.45
N ILE A 747 26.06 -15.03 -8.45
CA ILE A 747 26.50 -14.31 -9.66
C ILE A 747 27.72 -15.00 -10.25
N ASN A 748 27.54 -15.61 -11.42
CA ASN A 748 28.60 -16.19 -12.23
C ASN A 748 29.14 -15.13 -13.20
N LEU A 749 30.20 -14.43 -12.80
CA LEU A 749 30.93 -13.51 -13.67
C LEU A 749 31.77 -14.31 -14.66
N LYS A 750 31.41 -14.21 -15.94
CA LYS A 750 32.09 -14.86 -17.07
C LYS A 750 33.01 -13.88 -17.79
N ASN A 751 34.09 -14.39 -18.39
CA ASN A 751 35.00 -13.59 -19.22
C ASN A 751 35.61 -12.38 -18.49
N ILE A 752 35.88 -12.52 -17.19
CA ILE A 752 36.68 -11.57 -16.44
C ILE A 752 38.16 -11.93 -16.64
N GLU A 753 39.01 -10.94 -16.91
CA GLU A 753 40.42 -11.22 -17.23
C GLU A 753 41.12 -12.01 -16.11
N SER A 754 42.02 -12.92 -16.50
CA SER A 754 42.78 -13.70 -15.53
C SER A 754 43.83 -12.82 -14.84
N GLY A 755 43.89 -12.87 -13.51
CA GLY A 755 44.82 -12.06 -12.73
C GLY A 755 44.53 -12.04 -11.24
N GLU A 756 45.35 -11.30 -10.50
CA GLU A 756 45.13 -11.04 -9.08
C GLU A 756 44.21 -9.82 -8.91
N TYR A 757 43.15 -9.98 -8.12
CA TYR A 757 42.18 -8.92 -7.84
C TYR A 757 42.14 -8.59 -6.34
N LEU A 758 41.96 -7.31 -6.04
CA LEU A 758 41.59 -6.82 -4.72
C LEU A 758 40.07 -6.73 -4.62
N PHE A 759 39.49 -7.53 -3.73
CA PHE A 759 38.08 -7.47 -3.38
C PHE A 759 37.89 -6.53 -2.19
N LYS A 760 36.83 -5.73 -2.25
CA LYS A 760 36.20 -5.13 -1.07
C LYS A 760 34.72 -5.47 -1.07
N GLU A 761 34.25 -6.02 0.03
CA GLU A 761 32.84 -6.29 0.26
C GLU A 761 32.31 -5.30 1.28
N TYR A 762 31.09 -4.84 1.05
CA TYR A 762 30.34 -3.96 1.92
C TYR A 762 29.01 -4.62 2.24
N LYS A 763 28.55 -4.53 3.50
CA LYS A 763 27.28 -5.10 3.94
C LYS A 763 26.50 -4.11 4.80
N ILE A 764 25.24 -3.91 4.45
CA ILE A 764 24.22 -3.31 5.31
C ILE A 764 23.30 -4.45 5.78
N SER A 765 23.21 -4.64 7.10
CA SER A 765 22.37 -5.61 7.80
C SER A 765 21.87 -5.02 9.13
N LYS A 766 21.20 -5.82 9.96
CA LYS A 766 20.77 -5.35 11.30
C LYS A 766 21.98 -5.08 12.21
N GLU A 767 23.07 -5.82 12.03
CA GLU A 767 24.30 -5.67 12.81
C GLU A 767 25.18 -4.51 12.34
N HIS A 768 25.06 -4.08 11.08
CA HIS A 768 25.94 -3.10 10.46
C HIS A 768 25.18 -2.22 9.48
N GLY A 769 25.33 -0.90 9.52
CA GLY A 769 24.57 -0.01 8.64
C GLY A 769 23.13 0.25 9.10
N SER A 770 22.77 -0.09 10.35
CA SER A 770 21.45 0.20 10.93
C SER A 770 21.58 0.83 12.32
N SER A 771 21.30 2.12 12.41
CA SER A 771 21.34 2.86 13.69
C SER A 771 20.16 2.52 14.59
N PHE A 772 18.98 2.22 14.03
CA PHE A 772 17.84 1.75 14.80
C PHE A 772 18.15 0.44 15.55
N ASP A 773 18.66 -0.58 14.84
CA ASP A 773 19.00 -1.87 15.46
C ASP A 773 20.14 -1.71 16.48
N THR A 774 21.10 -0.81 16.21
CA THR A 774 22.17 -0.46 17.16
C THR A 774 21.60 0.16 18.44
N TRP A 775 20.67 1.09 18.32
CA TRP A 775 19.98 1.72 19.46
C TRP A 775 19.11 0.72 20.24
N VAL A 776 18.42 -0.19 19.54
CA VAL A 776 17.67 -1.29 20.20
C VAL A 776 18.62 -2.18 21.01
N ASN A 777 19.75 -2.58 20.43
CA ASN A 777 20.77 -3.41 21.10
C ASN A 777 21.44 -2.70 22.29
N MET A 778 21.50 -1.37 22.27
CA MET A 778 21.96 -0.54 23.39
C MET A 778 20.95 -0.50 24.56
N GLY A 779 19.75 -1.06 24.40
CA GLY A 779 18.69 -1.04 25.40
C GLY A 779 17.63 0.04 25.16
N SER A 780 17.61 0.65 23.97
CA SER A 780 16.62 1.66 23.55
C SER A 780 16.51 2.87 24.51
N PRO A 781 17.63 3.50 24.90
CA PRO A 781 17.60 4.62 25.86
C PRO A 781 16.77 5.80 25.32
N ASP A 782 15.99 6.41 26.21
CA ASP A 782 15.14 7.58 25.89
C ASP A 782 15.96 8.87 25.71
N TYR A 783 17.14 8.94 26.35
CA TYR A 783 18.05 10.08 26.26
C TYR A 783 19.42 9.61 25.80
N LEU A 784 20.04 10.37 24.91
CA LEU A 784 21.42 10.14 24.44
C LEU A 784 22.27 11.36 24.77
N ASP A 785 23.45 11.13 25.34
CA ASP A 785 24.50 12.14 25.39
C ASP A 785 25.39 12.12 24.12
N GLU A 786 26.43 12.97 24.08
CA GLU A 786 27.34 13.04 22.92
C GLU A 786 28.13 11.74 22.71
N GLU A 787 28.46 11.00 23.79
CA GLU A 787 29.17 9.72 23.71
C GLU A 787 28.27 8.65 23.11
N ASP A 788 27.00 8.60 23.54
CA ASP A 788 25.99 7.69 23.00
C ASP A 788 25.73 7.94 21.50
N VAL A 789 25.58 9.20 21.10
CA VAL A 789 25.39 9.58 19.68
C VAL A 789 26.60 9.17 18.84
N ALA A 790 27.82 9.42 19.33
CA ALA A 790 29.04 9.01 18.66
C ALA A 790 29.16 7.48 18.58
N TYR A 791 28.81 6.76 19.65
CA TYR A 791 28.80 5.31 19.70
C TYR A 791 27.84 4.73 18.66
N ILE A 792 26.59 5.21 18.58
CA ILE A 792 25.62 4.73 17.59
C ILE A 792 26.13 5.00 16.18
N ASN A 793 26.62 6.21 15.88
CA ASN A 793 27.14 6.54 14.55
C ASN A 793 28.34 5.67 14.14
N ASN A 794 29.25 5.36 15.07
CA ASN A 794 30.41 4.52 14.80
C ASN A 794 30.07 3.04 14.69
N SER A 795 29.17 2.55 15.54
CA SER A 795 28.78 1.13 15.60
C SER A 795 27.82 0.75 14.47
N SER A 796 27.03 1.71 13.98
CA SER A 796 26.10 1.52 12.86
C SER A 796 26.72 1.76 11.48
N MET A 797 28.04 1.86 11.34
CA MET A 797 28.69 1.96 10.02
C MET A 797 28.53 0.66 9.20
N ILE A 798 28.65 0.78 7.88
CA ILE A 798 28.63 -0.35 6.94
C ILE A 798 29.82 -1.29 7.23
N GLU A 799 29.60 -2.61 7.23
CA GLU A 799 30.69 -3.58 7.36
C GLU A 799 31.59 -3.51 6.12
N ILE A 800 32.92 -3.55 6.28
CA ILE A 800 33.86 -3.61 5.15
C ILE A 800 34.84 -4.78 5.33
N LYS A 801 34.84 -5.71 4.38
CA LYS A 801 35.83 -6.80 4.28
C LYS A 801 36.73 -6.60 3.07
N LYS A 802 38.02 -6.89 3.20
CA LYS A 802 38.99 -6.80 2.09
C LYS A 802 39.81 -8.06 2.00
N TYR A 803 39.98 -8.57 0.79
CA TYR A 803 40.81 -9.75 0.54
C TYR A 803 41.32 -9.77 -0.90
N LYS A 804 42.28 -10.65 -1.17
CA LYS A 804 42.85 -10.85 -2.51
C LYS A 804 42.38 -12.18 -3.06
N LYS A 805 42.17 -12.25 -4.37
CA LYS A 805 41.84 -13.51 -5.03
C LYS A 805 42.40 -13.53 -6.44
N TYR A 806 42.95 -14.67 -6.84
CA TYR A 806 43.31 -14.92 -8.23
C TYR A 806 42.07 -15.42 -8.97
N ILE A 807 41.74 -14.80 -10.10
CA ILE A 807 40.62 -15.17 -10.95
C ILE A 807 41.18 -15.82 -12.22
N ASN A 808 40.59 -16.93 -12.65
CA ASN A 808 40.96 -17.65 -13.86
C ASN A 808 39.78 -17.64 -14.84
N ASN A 809 39.69 -16.57 -15.64
CA ASN A 809 38.64 -16.25 -16.61
C ASN A 809 37.19 -16.08 -16.09
N ASP A 810 36.80 -16.82 -15.05
CA ASP A 810 35.47 -16.79 -14.46
C ASP A 810 35.54 -16.66 -12.94
N TYR A 811 34.51 -16.05 -12.33
CA TYR A 811 34.38 -15.94 -10.88
C TYR A 811 32.94 -16.11 -10.42
N ILE A 812 32.75 -16.75 -9.26
CA ILE A 812 31.44 -16.97 -8.65
C ILE A 812 31.35 -16.20 -7.35
N ILE A 813 30.31 -15.38 -7.22
CA ILE A 813 29.92 -14.71 -5.98
C ILE A 813 28.67 -15.40 -5.46
N ASN A 814 28.75 -15.95 -4.25
CA ASN A 814 27.59 -16.47 -3.54
C ASN A 814 27.20 -15.47 -2.45
N ALA A 815 26.02 -14.88 -2.57
CA ALA A 815 25.49 -13.92 -1.62
C ALA A 815 24.20 -14.46 -0.99
N ASN A 816 24.28 -14.86 0.27
CA ASN A 816 23.09 -15.16 1.08
C ASN A 816 22.68 -13.86 1.80
N LEU A 817 21.43 -13.44 1.65
CA LEU A 817 20.90 -12.20 2.20
C LEU A 817 19.70 -12.49 3.09
N GLU A 818 19.79 -12.03 4.33
CA GLU A 818 18.62 -11.92 5.22
C GLU A 818 17.64 -10.85 4.68
N PRO A 819 16.39 -10.79 5.17
CA PRO A 819 15.44 -9.76 4.80
C PRO A 819 16.05 -8.35 4.91
N HIS A 820 15.91 -7.57 3.83
CA HIS A 820 16.37 -6.18 3.69
C HIS A 820 17.89 -5.97 3.63
N GLU A 821 18.71 -7.01 3.64
CA GLU A 821 20.15 -6.84 3.50
C GLU A 821 20.54 -6.30 2.13
N VAL A 822 21.63 -5.52 2.12
CA VAL A 822 22.27 -5.00 0.91
C VAL A 822 23.75 -5.33 0.96
N LYS A 823 24.27 -5.95 -0.10
CA LYS A 823 25.69 -6.26 -0.29
C LYS A 823 26.23 -5.53 -1.50
N PHE A 824 27.46 -5.05 -1.39
CA PHE A 824 28.17 -4.40 -2.48
C PHE A 824 29.59 -4.93 -2.58
N TYR A 825 30.08 -5.15 -3.79
CA TYR A 825 31.41 -5.69 -4.07
C TYR A 825 32.14 -4.74 -5.01
N THR A 826 33.40 -4.43 -4.70
CA THR A 826 34.35 -3.87 -5.68
C THR A 826 35.40 -4.91 -5.99
N ILE A 827 35.58 -5.22 -7.28
CA ILE A 827 36.56 -6.18 -7.78
C ILE A 827 37.53 -5.41 -8.66
N LYS A 828 38.70 -5.06 -8.10
CA LYS A 828 39.70 -4.20 -8.76
C LYS A 828 40.93 -5.02 -9.14
N PRO A 829 41.40 -5.00 -10.40
CA PRO A 829 42.65 -5.62 -10.79
C PRO A 829 43.80 -5.04 -9.99
N LYS A 830 44.73 -5.91 -9.59
CA LYS A 830 45.99 -5.51 -8.97
C LYS A 830 47.05 -5.50 -10.06
N TYR A 831 47.50 -4.28 -10.40
CA TYR A 831 48.59 -4.04 -11.33
C TYR A 831 49.95 -4.14 -10.63
#